data_AF-A0A3B9CRE7-F1
#
_entry.id   AF-A0A3B9CRE7-F1
#
_cell.length_a   1.000
_cell.length_b   1.000
_cell.length_c   1.000
_cell.angle_alpha   90.00
_cell.angle_beta   90.00
_cell.angle_gamma   90.00
#
_symmetry.space_group_name_H-M   'P 1'
#
loop_
_entity.id
_entity.type
_entity.pdbx_description
1 polymer ?
#
loop_
_entity_poly.entity_id
_entity_poly.type
_entity_poly.pdbx_seq_one_letter_code
_entity_poly.pdbx_strand_id
1 'polypeptide(L)'
;MDAKEEVFRIVGLMVEGQATQDEIEQLTDLLKSDQSLVDIYTQYMCLHSQLTWDTAHTQHSLPETEVPAEVREVAVTVARRDTQRPLRAAVAAAVVACAAVLLAIPFLVPGDEGNEVADNDRVTPVDNRPEVQPQQPENDDTDLTPIRPIQVTENTNRQNDPRHSTEVVENHPREPRLKDGFTDAEVIASINRLLQKSWEENEVTPAPVASDSEFIRRATLTIAGRIPTLQESRKYLSSKSPRRKTELLNDLLASTARADHLATIWTNLLVGRTERRGVNRESLFDFLADSFEDNTAWIDITGDLITATGRNDENGATNFLLAHLNNEATPATAVTARLFLGEQISCVQCHDHPFTKGISQEDYWALNAFFKDTVREVVREPRQQGRYMTCRLVDRQQVERITHFEARNGEQRAVLPRYDNVTLPASDQESRRRRLASLLARDSNTKISRSMVNRMWAHFFGYGFTPAVDDMGPHADVSHPELLDLLTEAFAKSDYDLQRLSLWIVSSEAWQLSGASTGDRDVPEHGELPLFSRVYPRRMSPEQVYESVRVAIRSSSGQSLSYDSGGLQHRREWVGQFAQNYDTDENDESVNFEGTISQALVMMNGVEVESAIQMATKAVLTEVSPAPAKALETVALAILSREPTSAEEKAFRRHQMVLARQMPGPQVFPRAVEDMMWAYLNSSEFVLVQ
;
A
#
# COMPACT_ATOMS: atom_id res chain seq x y z
N MET A 1 10.84 47.85 -10.83
CA MET A 1 10.11 46.59 -10.62
C MET A 1 9.27 46.75 -9.37
N ASP A 2 8.07 46.18 -9.39
CA ASP A 2 7.23 46.11 -8.20
C ASP A 2 7.97 45.32 -7.10
N ALA A 3 7.83 45.71 -5.83
CA ALA A 3 8.47 45.00 -4.72
C ALA A 3 8.03 43.52 -4.67
N LYS A 4 6.81 43.24 -5.13
CA LYS A 4 6.31 41.86 -5.31
C LYS A 4 7.02 41.09 -6.41
N GLU A 5 7.25 41.72 -7.57
CA GLU A 5 7.99 41.11 -8.68
C GLU A 5 9.44 40.80 -8.27
N GLU A 6 10.06 41.67 -7.47
CA GLU A 6 11.42 41.45 -7.00
C GLU A 6 11.51 40.31 -5.98
N VAL A 7 10.52 40.18 -5.08
CA VAL A 7 10.40 38.99 -4.21
C VAL A 7 10.28 37.71 -5.04
N PHE A 8 9.40 37.67 -6.05
CA PHE A 8 9.26 36.47 -6.89
C PHE A 8 10.53 36.17 -7.69
N ARG A 9 11.22 37.18 -8.21
CA ARG A 9 12.48 37.00 -8.95
C ARG A 9 13.56 36.38 -8.05
N ILE A 10 13.78 36.95 -6.87
CA ILE A 10 14.82 36.46 -5.95
C ILE A 10 14.47 35.06 -5.43
N VAL A 11 13.21 34.81 -5.09
CA VAL A 11 12.77 33.49 -4.62
C VAL A 11 12.88 32.44 -5.73
N GLY A 12 12.57 32.78 -6.98
CA GLY A 12 12.82 31.89 -8.13
C GLY A 12 14.30 31.53 -8.29
N LEU A 13 15.21 32.51 -8.14
CA LEU A 13 16.65 32.26 -8.15
C LEU A 13 17.11 31.40 -6.97
N MET A 14 16.48 31.52 -5.79
CA MET A 14 16.78 30.66 -4.64
C MET A 14 16.38 29.21 -4.91
N VAL A 15 15.22 28.98 -5.52
CA VAL A 15 14.76 27.63 -5.91
C VAL A 15 15.67 27.01 -6.96
N GLU A 16 16.19 27.81 -7.90
CA GLU A 16 17.11 27.37 -8.93
C GLU A 16 18.57 27.21 -8.44
N GLY A 17 18.87 27.54 -7.17
CA GLY A 17 20.22 27.50 -6.61
C GLY A 17 21.17 28.56 -7.18
N GLN A 18 20.61 29.62 -7.78
CA GLN A 18 21.34 30.68 -8.48
C GLN A 18 21.32 32.02 -7.75
N ALA A 19 20.61 32.13 -6.63
CA ALA A 19 20.56 33.36 -5.83
C ALA A 19 21.92 33.67 -5.21
N THR A 20 22.37 34.91 -5.39
CA THR A 20 23.57 35.42 -4.72
C THR A 20 23.28 35.82 -3.27
N GLN A 21 24.32 35.89 -2.45
CA GLN A 21 24.17 36.30 -1.04
C GLN A 21 23.56 37.70 -0.89
N ASP A 22 23.94 38.62 -1.77
CA ASP A 22 23.41 40.00 -1.79
C ASP A 22 21.91 40.02 -2.13
N GLU A 23 21.44 39.12 -3.00
CA GLU A 23 20.01 38.99 -3.32
C GLU A 23 19.21 38.38 -2.16
N ILE A 24 19.79 37.45 -1.40
CA ILE A 24 19.15 36.87 -0.21
C ILE A 24 19.02 37.92 0.90
N GLU A 25 20.03 38.77 1.09
CA GLU A 25 19.96 39.91 2.00
C GLU A 25 18.92 40.93 1.53
N GLN A 26 18.86 41.22 0.23
CA GLN A 26 17.85 42.10 -0.36
C GLN A 26 16.43 41.57 -0.16
N LEU A 27 16.20 40.26 -0.31
CA LEU A 27 14.92 39.63 0.01
C LEU A 27 14.57 39.81 1.48
N THR A 28 15.54 39.60 2.38
CA THR A 28 15.34 39.77 3.82
C THR A 28 14.92 41.20 4.17
N ASP A 29 15.54 42.19 3.54
CA ASP A 29 15.20 43.60 3.76
C ASP A 29 13.83 43.97 3.15
N LEU A 30 13.48 43.41 1.99
CA LEU A 30 12.14 43.56 1.40
C LEU A 30 11.06 42.98 2.33
N LEU A 31 11.27 41.78 2.88
CA LEU A 31 10.32 41.14 3.79
C LEU A 31 10.17 41.89 5.12
N LYS A 32 11.25 42.52 5.63
CA LYS A 32 11.18 43.38 6.81
C LYS A 32 10.45 44.69 6.56
N SER A 33 10.42 45.15 5.31
CA SER A 33 9.84 46.46 4.95
C SER A 33 8.31 46.45 4.86
N ASP A 34 7.69 45.30 4.56
CA ASP A 34 6.25 45.19 4.35
C ASP A 34 5.71 43.80 4.72
N GLN A 35 4.79 43.75 5.68
CA GLN A 35 4.14 42.52 6.15
C GLN A 35 3.37 41.79 5.03
N SER A 36 2.84 42.50 4.03
CA SER A 36 2.13 41.88 2.92
C SER A 36 3.05 41.08 1.99
N LEU A 37 4.35 41.42 1.95
CA LEU A 37 5.36 40.65 1.23
C LEU A 37 5.74 39.37 2.00
N VAL A 38 5.68 39.40 3.34
CA VAL A 38 5.84 38.21 4.19
C VAL A 38 4.73 37.19 3.92
N ASP A 39 3.49 37.65 3.79
CA ASP A 39 2.35 36.76 3.51
C ASP A 39 2.48 36.12 2.11
N ILE A 40 2.91 36.90 1.11
CA ILE A 40 3.16 36.41 -0.26
C ILE A 40 4.32 35.40 -0.28
N TYR A 41 5.44 35.72 0.38
CA TYR A 41 6.59 34.81 0.51
C TYR A 41 6.20 33.51 1.23
N THR A 42 5.41 33.60 2.30
CA THR A 42 4.95 32.44 3.06
C THR A 42 3.99 31.59 2.24
N GLN A 43 3.05 32.20 1.49
CA GLN A 43 2.18 31.47 0.57
C GLN A 43 2.96 30.80 -0.57
N TYR A 44 3.94 31.50 -1.14
CA TYR A 44 4.81 30.94 -2.17
C TYR A 44 5.61 29.75 -1.62
N MET A 45 6.24 29.91 -0.45
CA MET A 45 6.98 28.83 0.20
C MET A 45 6.08 27.68 0.59
N CYS A 46 4.86 27.90 1.08
CA CYS A 46 3.90 26.81 1.37
C CYS A 46 3.47 26.07 0.09
N LEU A 47 3.32 26.77 -1.03
CA LEU A 47 2.97 26.17 -2.31
C LEU A 47 4.12 25.33 -2.89
N HIS A 48 5.37 25.75 -2.67
CA HIS A 48 6.57 25.10 -3.22
C HIS A 48 7.31 24.18 -2.23
N SER A 49 7.02 24.27 -0.93
CA SER A 49 7.51 23.33 0.10
C SER A 49 6.79 21.99 0.06
N GLN A 50 5.61 21.94 -0.58
CA GLN A 50 4.97 20.69 -0.99
C GLN A 50 5.70 19.98 -2.16
N LEU A 51 6.67 20.65 -2.80
CA LEU A 51 7.48 20.10 -3.91
C LEU A 51 8.96 19.84 -3.53
N THR A 52 9.43 20.36 -2.39
CA THR A 52 10.85 20.30 -1.98
C THR A 52 11.12 19.48 -0.72
N TRP A 53 10.09 19.00 -0.03
CA TRP A 53 10.26 18.06 1.09
C TRP A 53 10.85 16.71 0.65
N ASP A 54 10.73 16.35 -0.63
CA ASP A 54 11.24 15.09 -1.19
C ASP A 54 12.73 15.11 -1.59
N THR A 55 13.42 16.25 -1.53
CA THR A 55 14.82 16.37 -2.01
C THR A 55 15.86 16.68 -0.92
N ALA A 56 15.46 16.85 0.34
CA ALA A 56 16.37 17.26 1.42
C ALA A 56 17.00 16.11 2.25
N HIS A 57 17.00 14.86 1.76
CA HIS A 57 17.64 13.72 2.45
C HIS A 57 19.00 13.30 1.87
N THR A 58 19.71 14.20 1.20
CA THR A 58 21.10 13.94 0.82
C THR A 58 22.03 15.07 1.28
N GLN A 59 22.84 14.72 2.29
CA GLN A 59 24.10 15.36 2.69
C GLN A 59 24.01 16.75 3.36
N HIS A 60 23.92 16.77 4.69
CA HIS A 60 24.88 17.42 5.61
C HIS A 60 24.30 17.44 7.03
N SER A 61 25.01 16.85 7.99
CA SER A 61 24.73 16.98 9.42
C SER A 61 24.87 18.44 9.86
N LEU A 62 23.75 19.08 10.23
CA LEU A 62 23.78 20.37 10.92
C LEU A 62 24.20 20.15 12.38
N PRO A 63 25.12 20.96 12.94
CA PRO A 63 25.50 20.85 14.34
C PRO A 63 24.35 21.30 15.24
N GLU A 64 24.14 20.59 16.35
CA GLU A 64 23.18 20.93 17.40
C GLU A 64 23.42 22.36 17.91
N THR A 65 22.53 23.29 17.55
CA THR A 65 22.44 24.58 18.25
C THR A 65 21.48 24.44 19.42
N GLU A 66 22.02 24.53 20.65
CA GLU A 66 21.25 24.61 21.88
C GLU A 66 20.23 25.76 21.83
N VAL A 67 18.95 25.44 22.01
CA VAL A 67 17.88 26.43 22.13
C VAL A 67 18.00 27.14 23.50
N PRO A 68 18.10 28.49 23.56
CA PRO A 68 18.21 29.21 24.82
C PRO A 68 17.01 29.01 25.75
N ALA A 69 17.28 28.92 27.05
CA ALA A 69 16.31 28.59 28.10
C ALA A 69 15.10 29.54 28.23
N GLU A 70 15.15 30.74 27.64
CA GLU A 70 14.09 31.77 27.74
C GLU A 70 12.87 31.48 26.86
N VAL A 71 12.95 30.57 25.88
CA VAL A 71 11.80 30.19 25.03
C VAL A 71 10.91 29.11 25.68
N ARG A 72 11.37 28.46 26.77
CA ARG A 72 10.60 27.42 27.48
C ARG A 72 9.52 27.95 28.43
N GLU A 73 9.55 29.23 28.82
CA GLU A 73 8.62 29.77 29.84
C GLU A 73 7.33 30.39 29.29
N VAL A 74 7.19 30.62 27.99
CA VAL A 74 5.95 31.19 27.41
C VAL A 74 4.89 30.10 27.14
N ALA A 75 5.29 28.84 26.94
CA ALA A 75 4.38 27.75 26.60
C ALA A 75 3.60 27.16 27.80
N VAL A 76 3.95 27.49 29.04
CA VAL A 76 3.35 26.86 30.25
C VAL A 76 2.32 27.75 30.96
N THR A 77 2.18 29.02 30.57
CA THR A 77 1.31 29.98 31.29
C THR A 77 -0.09 30.14 30.68
N VAL A 78 -0.33 29.62 29.47
CA VAL A 78 -1.65 29.71 28.79
C VAL A 78 -2.60 28.57 29.16
N ALA A 79 -2.09 27.43 29.66
CA ALA A 79 -2.89 26.23 29.93
C ALA A 79 -3.61 26.18 31.30
N ARG A 80 -3.62 27.27 32.09
CA ARG A 80 -4.14 27.22 33.48
C ARG A 80 -5.20 28.25 33.89
N ARG A 81 -5.79 29.00 32.96
CA ARG A 81 -6.94 29.86 33.26
C ARG A 81 -8.01 29.77 32.18
N ASP A 82 -8.88 28.78 32.30
CA ASP A 82 -10.34 29.02 32.20
C ASP A 82 -11.14 27.74 32.50
N THR A 83 -11.43 27.54 33.78
CA THR A 83 -12.53 26.66 34.21
C THR A 83 -13.47 27.53 35.04
N GLN A 84 -14.60 27.95 34.46
CA GLN A 84 -15.95 28.09 35.07
C GLN A 84 -16.81 29.19 34.42
N ARG A 85 -17.83 28.79 33.62
CA ARG A 85 -19.27 29.22 33.62
C ARG A 85 -19.93 29.17 32.22
N PRO A 86 -21.27 29.01 32.12
CA PRO A 86 -21.93 28.51 30.90
C PRO A 86 -22.47 29.64 30.00
N LEU A 87 -22.09 29.62 28.72
CA LEU A 87 -22.59 30.52 27.66
C LEU A 87 -23.36 29.72 26.61
N ARG A 88 -24.53 29.18 26.98
CA ARG A 88 -25.41 28.44 26.04
C ARG A 88 -26.51 29.28 25.39
N ALA A 89 -26.65 30.56 25.73
CA ALA A 89 -27.69 31.42 25.15
C ALA A 89 -27.21 32.37 24.03
N ALA A 90 -25.92 32.70 23.96
CA ALA A 90 -25.39 33.66 22.97
C ALA A 90 -25.09 33.03 21.60
N VAL A 91 -24.71 31.75 21.56
CA VAL A 91 -24.36 31.04 20.31
C VAL A 91 -25.60 30.73 19.46
N ALA A 92 -26.77 30.50 20.10
CA ALA A 92 -28.01 30.20 19.38
C ALA A 92 -28.57 31.41 18.62
N ALA A 93 -28.34 32.64 19.10
CA ALA A 93 -28.81 33.87 18.45
C ALA A 93 -27.97 34.25 17.22
N ALA A 94 -26.67 33.95 17.22
CA ALA A 94 -25.76 34.26 16.11
C ALA A 94 -26.00 33.33 14.89
N VAL A 95 -26.31 32.06 15.13
CA VAL A 95 -26.57 31.08 14.05
C VAL A 95 -27.88 31.37 13.30
N VAL A 96 -28.90 31.88 13.99
CA VAL A 96 -30.19 32.25 13.37
C VAL A 96 -30.07 33.54 12.54
N ALA A 97 -29.20 34.48 12.95
CA ALA A 97 -28.95 35.71 12.19
C ALA A 97 -28.20 35.46 10.87
N CYS A 98 -27.23 34.53 10.85
CA CYS A 98 -26.49 34.18 9.62
C CYS A 98 -27.34 33.38 8.61
N ALA A 99 -28.27 32.54 9.08
CA ALA A 99 -29.15 31.77 8.20
C ALA A 99 -30.19 32.66 7.47
N ALA A 100 -30.63 33.76 8.09
CA ALA A 100 -31.59 34.69 7.48
C ALA A 100 -30.97 35.55 6.36
N VAL A 101 -29.67 35.83 6.42
CA VAL A 101 -28.96 36.65 5.41
C VAL A 101 -28.64 35.85 4.15
N LEU A 102 -28.38 34.54 4.26
CA LEU A 102 -28.07 33.68 3.11
C LEU A 102 -29.30 33.31 2.27
N LEU A 103 -30.52 33.36 2.83
CA LEU A 103 -31.75 33.04 2.12
C LEU A 103 -32.35 34.22 1.31
N ALA A 104 -31.82 35.44 1.45
CA ALA A 104 -32.35 36.64 0.78
C ALA A 104 -31.61 37.03 -0.53
N ILE A 105 -30.53 36.34 -0.87
CA ILE A 105 -29.63 36.70 -1.99
C ILE A 105 -30.23 36.49 -3.41
N PRO A 106 -31.22 35.61 -3.69
CA PRO A 106 -31.72 35.46 -5.07
C PRO A 106 -32.68 36.57 -5.54
N PHE A 107 -33.02 37.56 -4.70
CA PHE A 107 -34.07 38.55 -5.00
C PHE A 107 -33.57 39.99 -5.18
N LEU A 108 -32.26 40.24 -5.17
CA LEU A 108 -31.68 41.55 -5.46
C LEU A 108 -30.59 41.43 -6.53
N VAL A 109 -30.98 41.50 -7.82
CA VAL A 109 -30.33 42.27 -8.90
C VAL A 109 -31.09 41.98 -10.22
N PRO A 110 -31.54 43.02 -10.97
CA PRO A 110 -32.21 42.88 -12.26
C PRO A 110 -31.23 42.69 -13.43
N GLY A 111 -31.68 42.07 -14.52
CA GLY A 111 -30.91 41.88 -15.76
C GLY A 111 -30.75 43.17 -16.59
N ASP A 112 -29.78 43.20 -17.50
CA ASP A 112 -29.97 43.09 -18.97
C ASP A 112 -28.65 43.40 -19.75
N GLU A 113 -28.61 42.93 -21.01
CA GLU A 113 -27.88 43.36 -22.22
C GLU A 113 -26.33 43.29 -22.36
N GLY A 114 -25.88 42.39 -23.26
CA GLY A 114 -25.09 42.72 -24.47
C GLY A 114 -23.61 43.10 -24.39
N ASN A 115 -22.71 42.22 -24.90
CA ASN A 115 -21.87 42.54 -26.07
C ASN A 115 -21.05 41.36 -26.61
N GLU A 116 -20.70 41.49 -27.88
CA GLU A 116 -20.42 40.49 -28.92
C GLU A 116 -19.03 39.82 -28.93
N VAL A 117 -19.05 38.58 -29.43
CA VAL A 117 -18.17 37.91 -30.43
C VAL A 117 -16.82 38.56 -30.80
N ALA A 118 -15.77 37.74 -30.78
CA ALA A 118 -14.73 37.74 -31.82
C ALA A 118 -14.29 36.31 -32.15
N ASP A 119 -14.87 35.78 -33.23
CA ASP A 119 -14.37 34.66 -34.04
C ASP A 119 -13.18 35.16 -34.87
N ASN A 120 -12.12 34.36 -34.97
CA ASN A 120 -11.07 34.57 -35.97
C ASN A 120 -10.35 33.24 -36.27
N ASP A 121 -11.02 32.41 -37.04
CA ASP A 121 -10.42 31.33 -37.81
C ASP A 121 -9.62 31.87 -39.02
N ARG A 122 -8.49 31.19 -39.31
CA ARG A 122 -7.87 30.87 -40.63
C ARG A 122 -6.39 31.24 -40.76
N VAL A 123 -5.55 30.21 -40.67
CA VAL A 123 -4.33 30.09 -41.47
C VAL A 123 -4.23 28.66 -42.01
N THR A 124 -4.18 28.52 -43.34
CA THR A 124 -3.69 27.32 -44.04
C THR A 124 -2.22 27.56 -44.38
N PRO A 125 -1.35 26.53 -44.31
CA PRO A 125 -0.63 26.14 -45.53
C PRO A 125 -0.26 24.65 -45.61
N VAL A 126 -0.50 24.00 -46.76
CA VAL A 126 0.47 23.61 -47.82
C VAL A 126 1.14 22.25 -47.58
N ASP A 127 0.75 21.32 -48.46
CA ASP A 127 1.24 19.96 -48.64
C ASP A 127 2.61 19.97 -49.35
N ASN A 128 3.62 19.35 -48.74
CA ASN A 128 4.94 19.10 -49.35
C ASN A 128 5.51 17.79 -48.79
N ARG A 129 5.19 16.66 -49.43
CA ARG A 129 5.87 15.38 -49.24
C ARG A 129 7.06 15.24 -50.19
N PRO A 130 8.22 14.76 -49.72
CA PRO A 130 9.15 14.01 -50.56
C PRO A 130 9.08 12.50 -50.24
N GLU A 131 9.03 11.68 -51.29
CA GLU A 131 9.18 10.23 -51.25
C GLU A 131 10.61 9.84 -50.82
N VAL A 132 10.73 8.88 -49.89
CA VAL A 132 12.00 8.20 -49.58
C VAL A 132 11.74 6.68 -49.54
N GLN A 133 12.54 5.95 -50.31
CA GLN A 133 12.50 4.48 -50.46
C GLN A 133 13.13 3.77 -49.24
N PRO A 134 12.65 2.58 -48.83
CA PRO A 134 13.17 1.86 -47.68
C PRO A 134 14.40 1.00 -48.02
N GLN A 135 15.42 1.02 -47.15
CA GLN A 135 16.49 0.02 -47.09
C GLN A 135 16.24 -0.95 -45.92
N GLN A 136 16.49 -2.24 -46.17
CA GLN A 136 16.25 -3.38 -45.26
C GLN A 136 17.25 -3.40 -44.09
N PRO A 137 16.87 -3.84 -42.88
CA PRO A 137 17.82 -4.25 -41.86
C PRO A 137 18.16 -5.75 -41.94
N GLU A 138 19.43 -6.06 -41.66
CA GLU A 138 19.97 -7.41 -41.51
C GLU A 138 19.48 -8.07 -40.21
N ASN A 139 19.20 -9.37 -40.29
CA ASN A 139 18.79 -10.22 -39.17
C ASN A 139 19.99 -10.60 -38.30
N ASP A 140 19.85 -10.53 -36.98
CA ASP A 140 20.70 -11.27 -36.03
C ASP A 140 19.79 -12.15 -35.16
N ASP A 141 19.96 -13.47 -35.30
CA ASP A 141 19.21 -14.53 -34.62
C ASP A 141 19.78 -14.70 -33.20
N THR A 142 18.99 -14.37 -32.17
CA THR A 142 19.22 -14.89 -30.81
C THR A 142 18.10 -15.84 -30.39
N ASP A 143 18.54 -17.05 -30.07
CA ASP A 143 17.79 -18.24 -29.67
C ASP A 143 16.99 -17.99 -28.37
N LEU A 144 15.66 -17.91 -28.51
CA LEU A 144 14.72 -17.74 -27.39
C LEU A 144 14.04 -19.08 -27.08
N THR A 145 14.38 -19.67 -25.92
CA THR A 145 13.60 -20.74 -25.30
C THR A 145 12.14 -20.26 -25.11
N PRO A 146 11.11 -21.05 -25.48
CA PRO A 146 9.75 -20.57 -25.47
C PRO A 146 9.17 -20.49 -24.05
N ILE A 147 9.07 -19.28 -23.51
CA ILE A 147 8.21 -18.95 -22.35
C ILE A 147 6.76 -18.87 -22.84
N ARG A 148 5.84 -19.46 -22.07
CA ARG A 148 4.44 -19.64 -22.43
C ARG A 148 3.78 -18.27 -22.72
N PRO A 149 3.00 -18.14 -23.81
CA PRO A 149 2.16 -16.97 -24.00
C PRO A 149 1.13 -16.88 -22.87
N ILE A 150 0.86 -15.65 -22.38
CA ILE A 150 -0.24 -15.37 -21.43
C ILE A 150 -1.49 -16.07 -21.94
N GLN A 151 -2.18 -16.80 -21.05
CA GLN A 151 -3.52 -17.25 -21.37
C GLN A 151 -4.45 -16.03 -21.29
N VAL A 152 -4.50 -15.25 -22.36
CA VAL A 152 -5.48 -14.17 -22.51
C VAL A 152 -6.85 -14.85 -22.63
N THR A 153 -7.47 -15.15 -21.50
CA THR A 153 -8.85 -15.59 -21.48
C THR A 153 -9.71 -14.41 -21.92
N GLU A 154 -10.54 -14.61 -22.96
CA GLU A 154 -11.68 -13.74 -23.20
C GLU A 154 -12.66 -13.88 -22.02
N ASN A 155 -12.33 -13.27 -20.88
CA ASN A 155 -13.20 -13.23 -19.71
C ASN A 155 -14.35 -12.25 -19.97
N THR A 156 -15.24 -12.65 -20.88
CA THR A 156 -16.55 -12.01 -21.09
C THR A 156 -17.63 -12.66 -20.21
N ASN A 157 -17.31 -13.71 -19.42
CA ASN A 157 -18.29 -14.45 -18.63
C ASN A 157 -17.69 -15.24 -17.43
N ARG A 158 -16.96 -14.59 -16.51
CA ARG A 158 -17.00 -15.06 -15.11
C ARG A 158 -18.27 -14.47 -14.48
N GLN A 159 -19.43 -15.02 -14.88
CA GLN A 159 -20.71 -14.57 -14.35
C GLN A 159 -20.80 -14.90 -12.86
N ASN A 160 -21.16 -13.88 -12.08
CA ASN A 160 -21.75 -13.99 -10.75
C ASN A 160 -22.77 -15.14 -10.71
N ASP A 161 -22.43 -16.27 -10.08
CA ASP A 161 -23.43 -17.21 -9.56
C ASP A 161 -23.79 -16.76 -8.13
N PRO A 162 -25.00 -16.21 -7.90
CA PRO A 162 -25.40 -15.75 -6.59
C PRO A 162 -25.76 -16.95 -5.70
N ARG A 163 -24.75 -17.50 -5.02
CA ARG A 163 -24.85 -18.49 -3.92
C ARG A 163 -25.59 -19.80 -4.26
N HIS A 164 -24.81 -20.87 -4.26
CA HIS A 164 -25.22 -22.29 -4.19
C HIS A 164 -25.95 -22.85 -5.41
N SER A 165 -25.16 -23.34 -6.37
CA SER A 165 -25.46 -24.61 -7.01
C SER A 165 -24.39 -25.63 -6.61
N THR A 166 -24.85 -26.76 -6.08
CA THR A 166 -24.04 -27.87 -5.56
C THR A 166 -23.53 -28.69 -6.75
N GLU A 167 -22.55 -28.16 -7.47
CA GLU A 167 -21.61 -28.99 -8.21
C GLU A 167 -20.23 -28.77 -7.60
N VAL A 168 -19.81 -29.74 -6.78
CA VAL A 168 -18.41 -29.88 -6.39
C VAL A 168 -17.66 -30.22 -7.69
N VAL A 169 -17.28 -29.18 -8.44
CA VAL A 169 -16.07 -29.29 -9.24
C VAL A 169 -14.98 -29.44 -8.18
N GLU A 170 -14.41 -30.64 -8.08
CA GLU A 170 -13.19 -30.85 -7.31
C GLU A 170 -12.10 -29.95 -7.93
N ASN A 171 -12.05 -28.69 -7.49
CA ASN A 171 -10.93 -27.80 -7.72
C ASN A 171 -9.79 -28.32 -6.85
N HIS A 172 -9.14 -29.38 -7.33
CA HIS A 172 -7.80 -29.69 -6.86
C HIS A 172 -6.94 -28.46 -7.12
N PRO A 173 -6.23 -27.93 -6.10
CA PRO A 173 -5.21 -26.92 -6.32
C PRO A 173 -4.33 -27.38 -7.48
N ARG A 174 -4.11 -26.52 -8.48
CA ARG A 174 -3.18 -26.85 -9.57
C ARG A 174 -1.84 -27.19 -8.91
N GLU A 175 -1.43 -28.46 -8.95
CA GLU A 175 -0.09 -28.84 -8.52
C GLU A 175 0.91 -28.08 -9.41
N PRO A 176 1.65 -27.11 -8.87
CA PRO A 176 2.55 -26.29 -9.68
C PRO A 176 3.75 -27.15 -10.03
N ARG A 177 3.85 -27.57 -11.29
CA ARG A 177 4.96 -28.38 -11.78
C ARG A 177 6.16 -27.48 -12.08
N LEU A 178 7.23 -27.65 -11.31
CA LEU A 178 8.55 -27.08 -11.62
C LEU A 178 8.93 -27.54 -13.03
N LYS A 179 9.17 -26.58 -13.94
CA LYS A 179 9.54 -26.90 -15.32
C LYS A 179 10.97 -27.41 -15.43
N ASP A 180 11.86 -27.00 -14.52
CA ASP A 180 13.29 -27.34 -14.54
C ASP A 180 13.85 -27.65 -13.13
N GLY A 181 14.09 -28.93 -12.84
CA GLY A 181 15.27 -29.43 -12.11
C GLY A 181 15.60 -29.03 -10.65
N PHE A 182 14.93 -28.08 -9.98
CA PHE A 182 15.21 -27.74 -8.57
C PHE A 182 14.01 -28.03 -7.65
N THR A 183 14.27 -28.41 -6.42
CA THR A 183 13.29 -28.70 -5.37
C THR A 183 13.12 -27.50 -4.43
N ASP A 184 11.98 -27.41 -3.73
CA ASP A 184 11.76 -26.37 -2.71
C ASP A 184 12.87 -26.36 -1.66
N ALA A 185 13.37 -27.53 -1.28
CA ALA A 185 14.45 -27.69 -0.31
C ALA A 185 15.78 -27.10 -0.81
N GLU A 186 16.09 -27.21 -2.11
CA GLU A 186 17.32 -26.66 -2.70
C GLU A 186 17.28 -25.13 -2.77
N VAL A 187 16.11 -24.54 -3.06
CA VAL A 187 15.93 -23.09 -3.01
C VAL A 187 16.11 -22.59 -1.58
N ILE A 188 15.44 -23.21 -0.60
CA ILE A 188 15.54 -22.85 0.82
C ILE A 188 16.99 -22.97 1.32
N ALA A 189 17.68 -24.07 1.00
CA ALA A 189 19.08 -24.25 1.37
C ALA A 189 19.99 -23.18 0.75
N SER A 190 19.69 -22.75 -0.47
CA SER A 190 20.44 -21.68 -1.15
C SER A 190 20.20 -20.31 -0.50
N ILE A 191 18.96 -20.01 -0.10
CA ILE A 191 18.63 -18.80 0.68
C ILE A 191 19.49 -18.77 1.96
N ASN A 192 19.44 -19.85 2.74
CA ASN A 192 20.18 -19.93 4.00
C ASN A 192 21.69 -19.76 3.81
N ARG A 193 22.26 -20.43 2.80
CA ARG A 193 23.70 -20.35 2.50
C ARG A 193 24.12 -18.93 2.12
N LEU A 194 23.33 -18.23 1.28
CA LEU A 194 23.67 -16.88 0.82
C LEU A 194 23.55 -15.84 1.95
N LEU A 195 22.53 -15.97 2.80
CA LEU A 195 22.40 -15.10 3.98
C LEU A 195 23.48 -15.36 5.01
N GLN A 196 23.82 -16.63 5.28
CA GLN A 196 24.91 -16.97 6.20
C GLN A 196 26.24 -16.41 5.72
N LYS A 197 26.55 -16.53 4.43
CA LYS A 197 27.74 -15.92 3.81
C LYS A 197 27.76 -14.40 4.06
N SER A 198 26.64 -13.72 3.84
CA SER A 198 26.50 -12.27 4.09
C SER A 198 26.77 -11.91 5.56
N TRP A 199 26.23 -12.68 6.51
CA TRP A 199 26.48 -12.45 7.93
C TRP A 199 27.94 -12.64 8.32
N GLU A 200 28.61 -13.65 7.75
CA GLU A 200 30.04 -13.90 7.96
C GLU A 200 30.91 -12.76 7.39
N GLU A 201 30.60 -12.30 6.17
CA GLU A 201 31.31 -11.20 5.50
C GLU A 201 31.12 -9.84 6.20
N ASN A 202 29.95 -9.60 6.77
CA ASN A 202 29.62 -8.37 7.50
C ASN A 202 29.86 -8.47 9.02
N GLU A 203 30.42 -9.59 9.50
CA GLU A 203 30.64 -9.92 10.91
C GLU A 203 29.40 -9.68 11.80
N VAL A 204 28.22 -10.00 11.29
CA VAL A 204 26.95 -9.88 12.00
C VAL A 204 26.59 -11.20 12.66
N THR A 205 26.21 -11.15 13.93
CA THR A 205 25.67 -12.32 14.63
C THR A 205 24.16 -12.31 14.54
N PRO A 206 23.53 -13.31 13.89
CA PRO A 206 22.08 -13.37 13.75
C PRO A 206 21.38 -13.53 15.10
N ALA A 207 20.13 -13.07 15.16
CA ALA A 207 19.24 -13.23 16.30
C ALA A 207 19.02 -14.71 16.65
N PRO A 208 18.71 -15.04 17.92
CA PRO A 208 18.32 -16.40 18.25
C PRO A 208 17.04 -16.79 17.49
N VAL A 209 16.82 -18.09 17.32
CA VAL A 209 15.58 -18.62 16.74
C VAL A 209 14.38 -18.13 17.55
N ALA A 210 13.34 -17.66 16.86
CA ALA A 210 12.10 -17.19 17.46
C ALA A 210 11.44 -18.26 18.33
N SER A 211 10.79 -17.81 19.40
CA SER A 211 9.96 -18.71 20.21
C SER A 211 8.76 -19.25 19.41
N ASP A 212 8.17 -20.36 19.86
CA ASP A 212 6.98 -20.90 19.17
C ASP A 212 5.81 -19.90 19.14
N SER A 213 5.60 -19.15 20.23
CA SER A 213 4.55 -18.12 20.33
C SER A 213 4.78 -16.96 19.38
N GLU A 214 6.04 -16.53 19.24
CA GLU A 214 6.45 -15.51 18.28
C GLU A 214 6.23 -16.02 16.85
N PHE A 215 6.68 -17.24 16.54
CA PHE A 215 6.53 -17.84 15.22
C PHE A 215 5.07 -17.94 14.76
N ILE A 216 4.16 -18.50 15.58
CA ILE A 216 2.75 -18.62 15.18
C ILE A 216 2.09 -17.26 15.00
N ARG A 217 2.38 -16.31 15.91
CA ARG A 217 1.83 -14.97 15.85
C ARG A 217 2.27 -14.28 14.57
N ARG A 218 3.58 -14.27 14.30
CA ARG A 218 4.17 -13.66 13.11
C ARG A 218 3.66 -14.30 11.83
N ALA A 219 3.66 -15.63 11.74
CA ALA A 219 3.24 -16.35 10.55
C ALA A 219 1.77 -16.06 10.22
N THR A 220 0.90 -16.07 11.23
CA THR A 220 -0.53 -15.79 11.01
C THR A 220 -0.77 -14.33 10.63
N LEU A 221 -0.06 -13.39 11.25
CA LEU A 221 -0.19 -11.96 10.93
C LEU A 221 0.27 -11.66 9.52
N THR A 222 1.40 -12.22 9.11
CA THR A 222 1.99 -11.95 7.80
C THR A 222 1.28 -12.70 6.67
N ILE A 223 0.83 -13.94 6.89
CA ILE A 223 0.17 -14.74 5.83
C ILE A 223 -1.33 -14.47 5.79
N ALA A 224 -2.01 -14.49 6.93
CA ALA A 224 -3.48 -14.41 7.03
C ALA A 224 -3.99 -13.01 7.40
N GLY A 225 -3.11 -12.04 7.66
CA GLY A 225 -3.52 -10.66 7.95
C GLY A 225 -4.21 -10.47 9.31
N ARG A 226 -4.03 -11.40 10.25
CA ARG A 226 -4.65 -11.36 11.59
C ARG A 226 -3.81 -12.13 12.61
N ILE A 227 -4.04 -11.89 13.90
CA ILE A 227 -3.52 -12.78 14.95
C ILE A 227 -4.10 -14.20 14.82
N PRO A 228 -3.42 -15.24 15.35
CA PRO A 228 -4.01 -16.57 15.47
C PRO A 228 -5.20 -16.54 16.42
N THR A 229 -6.21 -17.33 16.09
CA THR A 229 -7.33 -17.62 16.98
C THR A 229 -6.84 -18.37 18.21
N LEU A 230 -7.59 -18.29 19.31
CA LEU A 230 -7.30 -19.07 20.52
C LEU A 230 -7.12 -20.58 20.23
N GLN A 231 -7.91 -21.14 19.31
CA GLN A 231 -7.82 -22.55 18.94
C GLN A 231 -6.56 -22.86 18.13
N GLU A 232 -6.19 -22.02 17.16
CA GLU A 232 -4.93 -22.16 16.41
C GLU A 232 -3.73 -22.08 17.35
N SER A 233 -3.70 -21.09 18.26
CA SER A 233 -2.66 -20.94 19.29
C SER A 233 -2.54 -22.19 20.16
N ARG A 234 -3.66 -22.69 20.70
CA ARG A 234 -3.67 -23.91 21.53
C ARG A 234 -3.24 -25.14 20.73
N LYS A 235 -3.72 -25.32 19.51
CA LYS A 235 -3.36 -26.45 18.62
C LYS A 235 -1.85 -26.48 18.37
N TYR A 236 -1.28 -25.34 18.00
CA TYR A 236 0.14 -25.23 17.65
C TYR A 236 1.05 -25.35 18.88
N LEU A 237 0.80 -24.57 19.93
CA LEU A 237 1.66 -24.53 21.12
C LEU A 237 1.65 -25.84 21.91
N SER A 238 0.56 -26.61 21.85
CA SER A 238 0.49 -27.94 22.47
C SER A 238 1.02 -29.08 21.58
N SER A 239 1.32 -28.80 20.30
CA SER A 239 1.80 -29.82 19.37
C SER A 239 3.24 -30.23 19.66
N LYS A 240 3.44 -31.54 19.78
CA LYS A 240 4.76 -32.19 19.91
C LYS A 240 5.32 -32.67 18.55
N SER A 241 4.61 -32.42 17.45
CA SER A 241 5.08 -32.80 16.12
C SER A 241 6.37 -32.04 15.80
N PRO A 242 7.45 -32.73 15.35
CA PRO A 242 8.63 -32.05 14.84
C PRO A 242 8.34 -31.26 13.55
N ARG A 243 7.18 -31.50 12.92
CA ARG A 243 6.72 -30.82 11.69
C ARG A 243 5.69 -29.73 11.95
N ARG A 244 5.39 -29.38 13.20
CA ARG A 244 4.31 -28.41 13.54
C ARG A 244 4.42 -27.07 12.82
N LYS A 245 5.63 -26.56 12.56
CA LYS A 245 5.87 -25.32 11.81
C LYS A 245 5.43 -25.46 10.35
N THR A 246 5.84 -26.55 9.70
CA THR A 246 5.46 -26.88 8.32
C THR A 246 3.96 -27.17 8.20
N GLU A 247 3.39 -27.88 9.17
CA GLU A 247 1.94 -28.13 9.24
C GLU A 247 1.16 -26.82 9.35
N LEU A 248 1.56 -25.92 10.26
CA LEU A 248 0.95 -24.58 10.38
C LEU A 248 1.09 -23.78 9.08
N LEU A 249 2.28 -23.78 8.47
CA LEU A 249 2.54 -23.06 7.23
C LEU A 249 1.63 -23.57 6.10
N ASN A 250 1.50 -24.88 5.94
CA ASN A 250 0.60 -25.48 4.95
C ASN A 250 -0.87 -25.11 5.22
N ASP A 251 -1.30 -25.16 6.48
CA ASP A 251 -2.65 -24.76 6.88
C ASP A 251 -2.92 -23.28 6.53
N LEU A 252 -1.96 -22.38 6.78
CA LEU A 252 -2.08 -20.95 6.49
C LEU A 252 -2.03 -20.65 4.99
N LEU A 253 -1.12 -21.29 4.24
CA LEU A 253 -1.00 -21.10 2.80
C LEU A 253 -2.23 -21.63 2.05
N ALA A 254 -2.89 -22.67 2.55
CA ALA A 254 -4.14 -23.18 1.98
C ALA A 254 -5.39 -22.38 2.40
N SER A 255 -5.26 -21.38 3.29
CA SER A 255 -6.43 -20.69 3.86
C SER A 255 -6.99 -19.59 2.94
N THR A 256 -8.30 -19.39 2.99
CA THR A 256 -8.97 -18.23 2.36
C THR A 256 -8.53 -16.91 2.99
N ALA A 257 -8.16 -16.91 4.27
CA ALA A 257 -7.65 -15.72 4.96
C ALA A 257 -6.36 -15.18 4.32
N ARG A 258 -5.52 -16.04 3.75
CA ARG A 258 -4.37 -15.60 2.93
C ARG A 258 -4.83 -14.84 1.70
N ALA A 259 -5.79 -15.40 0.96
CA ALA A 259 -6.31 -14.79 -0.25
C ALA A 259 -6.93 -13.41 0.04
N ASP A 260 -7.76 -13.32 1.08
CA ASP A 260 -8.37 -12.07 1.55
C ASP A 260 -7.32 -11.02 1.97
N HIS A 261 -6.25 -11.47 2.63
CA HIS A 261 -5.18 -10.59 3.06
C HIS A 261 -4.42 -10.00 1.87
N LEU A 262 -3.98 -10.85 0.93
CA LEU A 262 -3.34 -10.40 -0.30
C LEU A 262 -4.27 -9.53 -1.15
N ALA A 263 -5.54 -9.90 -1.28
CA ALA A 263 -6.54 -9.11 -1.99
C ALA A 263 -6.73 -7.73 -1.37
N THR A 264 -6.70 -7.62 -0.03
CA THR A 264 -6.72 -6.34 0.67
C THR A 264 -5.51 -5.48 0.30
N ILE A 265 -4.30 -6.05 0.42
CA ILE A 265 -3.05 -5.34 0.12
C ILE A 265 -3.07 -4.84 -1.33
N TRP A 266 -3.36 -5.73 -2.28
CA TRP A 266 -3.34 -5.40 -3.70
C TRP A 266 -4.47 -4.47 -4.13
N THR A 267 -5.67 -4.57 -3.53
CA THR A 267 -6.73 -3.57 -3.78
C THR A 267 -6.26 -2.18 -3.33
N ASN A 268 -5.56 -2.10 -2.20
CA ASN A 268 -5.04 -0.84 -1.69
C ASN A 268 -3.93 -0.26 -2.58
N LEU A 269 -2.95 -1.07 -2.96
CA LEU A 269 -1.88 -0.67 -3.89
C LEU A 269 -2.44 -0.20 -5.24
N LEU A 270 -3.38 -0.96 -5.79
CA LEU A 270 -3.88 -0.72 -7.14
C LEU A 270 -4.78 0.51 -7.21
N VAL A 271 -5.65 0.76 -6.23
CA VAL A 271 -6.66 1.82 -6.34
C VAL A 271 -6.83 2.72 -5.10
N GLY A 272 -5.88 2.69 -4.16
CA GLY A 272 -5.83 3.53 -2.94
C GLY A 272 -6.66 2.97 -1.79
N ARG A 273 -7.02 3.73 -0.74
CA ARG A 273 -7.99 3.29 0.29
C ARG A 273 -9.35 3.99 0.19
N THR A 274 -9.41 5.07 -0.57
CA THR A 274 -10.59 5.93 -0.71
C THR A 274 -11.54 5.47 -1.82
N GLU A 275 -12.83 5.82 -1.68
CA GLU A 275 -13.81 5.60 -2.74
C GLU A 275 -13.59 6.58 -3.88
N ARG A 276 -13.36 6.04 -5.09
CA ARG A 276 -13.19 6.83 -6.31
C ARG A 276 -14.43 6.69 -7.19
N ARG A 277 -14.93 7.80 -7.71
CA ARG A 277 -16.13 7.81 -8.56
C ARG A 277 -15.89 7.01 -9.84
N GLY A 278 -16.66 5.93 -10.01
CA GLY A 278 -16.57 5.04 -11.17
C GLY A 278 -15.56 3.91 -11.06
N VAL A 279 -15.00 3.71 -9.87
CA VAL A 279 -14.23 2.53 -9.48
C VAL A 279 -15.08 1.73 -8.50
N ASN A 280 -15.28 0.45 -8.80
CA ASN A 280 -15.89 -0.52 -7.91
C ASN A 280 -14.78 -1.34 -7.23
N ARG A 281 -14.35 -0.87 -6.06
CA ARG A 281 -13.29 -1.52 -5.27
C ARG A 281 -13.66 -2.93 -4.81
N GLU A 282 -14.95 -3.17 -4.56
CA GLU A 282 -15.45 -4.46 -4.08
C GLU A 282 -15.29 -5.52 -5.15
N SER A 283 -15.71 -5.22 -6.38
CA SER A 283 -15.49 -6.13 -7.52
C SER A 283 -14.00 -6.39 -7.80
N LEU A 284 -13.12 -5.39 -7.61
CA LEU A 284 -11.67 -5.61 -7.70
C LEU A 284 -11.15 -6.53 -6.59
N PHE A 285 -11.59 -6.32 -5.36
CA PHE A 285 -11.25 -7.17 -4.22
C PHE A 285 -11.67 -8.61 -4.48
N ASP A 286 -12.92 -8.84 -4.92
CA ASP A 286 -13.44 -10.18 -5.21
C ASP A 286 -12.60 -10.87 -6.30
N PHE A 287 -12.29 -10.18 -7.40
CA PHE A 287 -11.40 -10.71 -8.45
C PHE A 287 -10.03 -11.13 -7.91
N LEU A 288 -9.42 -10.31 -7.06
CA LEU A 288 -8.11 -10.60 -6.48
C LEU A 288 -8.19 -11.74 -5.46
N ALA A 289 -9.23 -11.77 -4.62
CA ALA A 289 -9.45 -12.82 -3.63
C ALA A 289 -9.61 -14.18 -4.32
N ASP A 290 -10.48 -14.27 -5.33
CA ASP A 290 -10.64 -15.47 -6.15
C ASP A 290 -9.32 -15.89 -6.81
N SER A 291 -8.60 -14.92 -7.40
CA SER A 291 -7.32 -15.20 -8.08
C SER A 291 -6.26 -15.74 -7.12
N PHE A 292 -6.16 -15.19 -5.91
CA PHE A 292 -5.21 -15.66 -4.89
C PHE A 292 -5.64 -16.97 -4.23
N GLU A 293 -6.95 -17.21 -4.07
CA GLU A 293 -7.48 -18.48 -3.58
C GLU A 293 -7.15 -19.62 -4.56
N ASP A 294 -7.39 -19.40 -5.85
CA ASP A 294 -7.09 -20.34 -6.94
C ASP A 294 -5.58 -20.55 -7.20
N ASN A 295 -4.72 -19.79 -6.52
CA ASN A 295 -3.28 -19.70 -6.77
C ASN A 295 -2.97 -19.38 -8.25
N THR A 296 -3.72 -18.44 -8.83
CA THR A 296 -3.47 -17.95 -10.19
C THR A 296 -2.07 -17.36 -10.26
N ALA A 297 -1.33 -17.70 -11.32
CA ALA A 297 0.03 -17.21 -11.53
C ALA A 297 0.07 -15.68 -11.52
N TRP A 298 1.04 -15.08 -10.84
CA TRP A 298 1.11 -13.62 -10.74
C TRP A 298 1.18 -12.92 -12.11
N ILE A 299 1.84 -13.55 -13.08
CA ILE A 299 1.92 -13.02 -14.45
C ILE A 299 0.55 -12.98 -15.14
N ASP A 300 -0.32 -13.94 -14.87
CA ASP A 300 -1.68 -13.99 -15.43
C ASP A 300 -2.56 -12.94 -14.75
N ILE A 301 -2.47 -12.77 -13.42
CA ILE A 301 -3.17 -11.69 -12.69
C ILE A 301 -2.76 -10.32 -13.25
N THR A 302 -1.46 -10.10 -13.46
CA THR A 302 -0.93 -8.86 -14.05
C THR A 302 -1.48 -8.66 -15.47
N GLY A 303 -1.49 -9.72 -16.29
CA GLY A 303 -2.06 -9.70 -17.63
C GLY A 303 -3.56 -9.35 -17.62
N ASP A 304 -4.34 -9.94 -16.72
CA ASP A 304 -5.77 -9.66 -16.57
C ASP A 304 -6.02 -8.19 -16.18
N LEU A 305 -5.27 -7.66 -15.20
CA LEU A 305 -5.36 -6.24 -14.79
C LEU A 305 -5.03 -5.29 -15.95
N ILE A 306 -3.97 -5.59 -16.72
CA ILE A 306 -3.53 -4.75 -17.84
C ILE A 306 -4.50 -4.86 -19.02
N THR A 307 -5.09 -6.02 -19.29
CA THR A 307 -5.88 -6.28 -20.51
C THR A 307 -7.40 -6.22 -20.32
N ALA A 308 -7.86 -6.06 -19.07
CA ALA A 308 -9.28 -6.08 -18.74
C ALA A 308 -10.12 -5.13 -19.61
N THR A 309 -11.33 -5.56 -19.94
CA THR A 309 -12.37 -4.75 -20.61
C THR A 309 -13.72 -5.12 -20.02
N GLY A 310 -14.73 -4.29 -20.28
CA GLY A 310 -16.09 -4.51 -19.78
C GLY A 310 -16.43 -3.62 -18.59
N ARG A 311 -17.52 -3.94 -17.92
CA ARG A 311 -18.06 -3.09 -16.85
C ARG A 311 -17.34 -3.34 -15.52
N ASN A 312 -17.22 -2.28 -14.74
CA ASN A 312 -16.52 -2.27 -13.47
C ASN A 312 -17.20 -3.09 -12.35
N ASP A 313 -18.47 -3.46 -12.54
CA ASP A 313 -19.26 -4.30 -11.63
C ASP A 313 -19.42 -5.76 -12.12
N GLU A 314 -18.92 -6.06 -13.32
CA GLU A 314 -18.96 -7.42 -13.91
C GLU A 314 -17.55 -8.01 -14.04
N ASN A 315 -16.55 -7.17 -14.33
CA ASN A 315 -15.16 -7.55 -14.43
C ASN A 315 -14.32 -6.71 -13.45
N GLY A 316 -14.00 -7.29 -12.30
CA GLY A 316 -13.26 -6.66 -11.23
C GLY A 316 -11.91 -6.07 -11.67
N ALA A 317 -11.18 -6.76 -12.55
CA ALA A 317 -9.87 -6.34 -13.02
C ALA A 317 -9.90 -4.99 -13.77
N THR A 318 -11.03 -4.61 -14.38
CA THR A 318 -11.17 -3.31 -15.09
C THR A 318 -10.98 -2.11 -14.16
N ASN A 319 -11.22 -2.29 -12.86
CA ASN A 319 -11.14 -1.21 -11.88
C ASN A 319 -9.74 -0.65 -11.70
N PHE A 320 -8.70 -1.45 -11.96
CA PHE A 320 -7.32 -0.98 -11.93
C PHE A 320 -7.12 0.20 -12.91
N LEU A 321 -7.33 -0.02 -14.21
CA LEU A 321 -7.14 1.05 -15.19
C LEU A 321 -8.20 2.14 -15.08
N LEU A 322 -9.45 1.81 -14.73
CA LEU A 322 -10.49 2.83 -14.52
C LEU A 322 -10.13 3.86 -13.43
N ALA A 323 -9.29 3.48 -12.47
CA ALA A 323 -8.79 4.39 -11.44
C ALA A 323 -7.71 5.37 -11.94
N HIS A 324 -7.10 5.11 -13.11
CA HIS A 324 -5.84 5.75 -13.56
C HIS A 324 -5.84 6.27 -15.01
N LEU A 325 -7.00 6.30 -15.68
CA LEU A 325 -7.15 6.76 -17.07
C LEU A 325 -7.37 8.28 -17.25
N ASN A 326 -6.89 9.09 -16.32
CA ASN A 326 -6.82 10.54 -16.45
C ASN A 326 -5.50 10.98 -17.09
N ASN A 327 -5.41 12.27 -17.48
CA ASN A 327 -4.19 12.90 -18.00
C ASN A 327 -3.48 12.04 -19.05
N GLU A 328 -4.24 11.64 -20.07
CA GLU A 328 -3.73 10.82 -21.18
C GLU A 328 -3.03 9.50 -20.76
N ALA A 329 -3.57 8.85 -19.73
CA ALA A 329 -3.08 7.58 -19.17
C ALA A 329 -1.68 7.65 -18.53
N THR A 330 -1.18 8.85 -18.23
CA THR A 330 0.05 9.06 -17.46
C THR A 330 0.02 8.31 -16.12
N PRO A 331 -1.04 8.41 -15.29
CA PRO A 331 -1.09 7.69 -14.01
C PRO A 331 -1.10 6.17 -14.19
N ALA A 332 -1.81 5.67 -15.21
CA ALA A 332 -1.82 4.24 -15.54
C ALA A 332 -0.42 3.73 -15.92
N THR A 333 0.36 4.56 -16.61
CA THR A 333 1.74 4.24 -17.00
C THR A 333 2.64 4.18 -15.77
N ALA A 334 2.60 5.21 -14.93
CA ALA A 334 3.42 5.30 -13.72
C ALA A 334 3.13 4.17 -12.74
N VAL A 335 1.86 3.90 -12.44
CA VAL A 335 1.48 2.83 -11.50
C VAL A 335 1.79 1.44 -12.05
N THR A 336 1.67 1.22 -13.36
CA THR A 336 2.04 -0.06 -13.99
C THR A 336 3.55 -0.29 -13.89
N ALA A 337 4.36 0.71 -14.24
CA ALA A 337 5.82 0.61 -14.16
C ALA A 337 6.28 0.39 -12.71
N ARG A 338 5.74 1.16 -11.78
CA ARG A 338 6.11 1.06 -10.36
C ARG A 338 5.68 -0.29 -9.76
N LEU A 339 4.40 -0.66 -9.88
CA LEU A 339 3.89 -1.84 -9.19
C LEU A 339 4.32 -3.16 -9.82
N PHE A 340 4.37 -3.23 -11.15
CA PHE A 340 4.67 -4.50 -11.84
C PHE A 340 6.11 -4.62 -12.30
N LEU A 341 6.81 -3.52 -12.58
CA LEU A 341 8.19 -3.56 -13.08
C LEU A 341 9.22 -3.16 -12.01
N GLY A 342 8.77 -2.58 -10.89
CA GLY A 342 9.66 -2.02 -9.88
C GLY A 342 10.43 -0.81 -10.41
N GLU A 343 9.82 0.00 -11.29
CA GLU A 343 10.48 1.17 -11.88
C GLU A 343 9.70 2.46 -11.59
N GLN A 344 10.36 3.42 -10.95
CA GLN A 344 9.81 4.75 -10.71
C GLN A 344 10.16 5.70 -11.86
N ILE A 345 9.41 5.61 -12.96
CA ILE A 345 9.66 6.40 -14.18
C ILE A 345 8.79 7.67 -14.29
N SER A 346 8.07 8.07 -13.24
CA SER A 346 7.14 9.20 -13.27
C SER A 346 7.84 10.53 -13.62
N CYS A 347 9.02 10.79 -13.05
CA CYS A 347 9.82 11.98 -13.38
C CYS A 347 10.23 12.04 -14.86
N VAL A 348 10.35 10.86 -15.49
CA VAL A 348 10.78 10.74 -16.88
C VAL A 348 9.69 11.15 -17.87
N GLN A 349 8.46 11.38 -17.40
CA GLN A 349 7.40 11.96 -18.22
C GLN A 349 7.80 13.31 -18.86
N CYS A 350 8.56 14.13 -18.12
CA CYS A 350 8.87 15.51 -18.50
C CYS A 350 10.30 15.71 -19.02
N HIS A 351 11.25 14.86 -18.62
CA HIS A 351 12.65 14.94 -19.04
C HIS A 351 13.38 13.61 -18.93
N ASP A 352 14.49 13.44 -19.63
CA ASP A 352 15.36 12.26 -19.48
C ASP A 352 15.88 12.12 -18.04
N HIS A 353 16.13 10.89 -17.58
CA HIS A 353 16.62 10.68 -16.22
C HIS A 353 17.97 11.40 -16.01
N PRO A 354 18.12 12.22 -14.95
CA PRO A 354 19.27 13.11 -14.80
C PRO A 354 20.60 12.39 -14.60
N PHE A 355 20.58 11.19 -14.01
CA PHE A 355 21.79 10.46 -13.60
C PHE A 355 22.00 9.12 -14.30
N THR A 356 20.94 8.56 -14.92
CA THR A 356 20.95 7.21 -15.49
C THR A 356 20.82 7.32 -16.99
N LYS A 357 21.95 7.19 -17.71
CA LYS A 357 21.96 7.24 -19.17
C LYS A 357 21.15 6.06 -19.72
N GLY A 358 20.31 6.34 -20.72
CA GLY A 358 19.50 5.32 -21.39
C GLY A 358 18.07 5.20 -20.87
N ILE A 359 17.66 6.01 -19.88
CA ILE A 359 16.26 6.18 -19.50
C ILE A 359 15.79 7.55 -20.01
N SER A 360 15.09 7.55 -21.13
CA SER A 360 14.67 8.77 -21.83
C SER A 360 13.19 9.08 -21.67
N GLN A 361 12.84 10.35 -21.86
CA GLN A 361 11.45 10.80 -21.94
C GLN A 361 10.67 10.01 -23.00
N GLU A 362 11.33 9.65 -24.10
CA GLU A 362 10.74 8.84 -25.16
C GLU A 362 10.36 7.44 -24.67
N ASP A 363 11.15 6.80 -23.80
CA ASP A 363 10.84 5.47 -23.26
C ASP A 363 9.56 5.51 -22.41
N TYR A 364 9.38 6.57 -21.61
CA TYR A 364 8.14 6.80 -20.87
C TYR A 364 6.93 6.87 -21.79
N TRP A 365 7.01 7.71 -22.83
CA TRP A 365 5.88 7.91 -23.75
C TRP A 365 5.65 6.69 -24.65
N ALA A 366 6.68 5.90 -24.94
CA ALA A 366 6.55 4.64 -25.65
C ALA A 366 5.83 3.58 -24.82
N LEU A 367 6.04 3.53 -23.49
CA LEU A 367 5.26 2.69 -22.59
C LEU A 367 3.83 3.24 -22.44
N ASN A 368 3.66 4.55 -22.28
CA ASN A 368 2.36 5.21 -22.19
C ASN A 368 1.48 4.94 -23.43
N ALA A 369 2.10 4.86 -24.61
CA ALA A 369 1.43 4.59 -25.88
C ALA A 369 0.60 3.30 -25.86
N PHE A 370 0.90 2.33 -24.98
CA PHE A 370 0.11 1.10 -24.84
C PHE A 370 -1.26 1.32 -24.19
N PHE A 371 -1.46 2.43 -23.46
CA PHE A 371 -2.71 2.74 -22.76
C PHE A 371 -3.55 3.84 -23.43
N LYS A 372 -2.98 4.57 -24.41
CA LYS A 372 -3.62 5.72 -25.07
C LYS A 372 -4.94 5.41 -25.79
N ASP A 373 -5.15 4.18 -26.22
CA ASP A 373 -6.39 3.74 -26.88
C ASP A 373 -7.46 3.28 -25.88
N THR A 374 -7.14 3.22 -24.58
CA THR A 374 -8.04 2.74 -23.55
C THR A 374 -8.91 3.87 -23.01
N VAL A 375 -10.22 3.64 -22.96
CA VAL A 375 -11.20 4.67 -22.64
C VAL A 375 -12.20 4.20 -21.60
N ARG A 376 -12.50 5.14 -20.70
CA ARG A 376 -13.60 5.06 -19.74
C ARG A 376 -14.90 5.57 -20.37
N GLU A 377 -15.90 4.69 -20.44
CA GLU A 377 -17.26 5.04 -20.81
C GLU A 377 -18.18 5.02 -19.59
N VAL A 378 -18.96 6.08 -19.40
CA VAL A 378 -19.96 6.14 -18.33
C VAL A 378 -21.24 5.47 -18.80
N VAL A 379 -21.61 4.38 -18.17
CA VAL A 379 -22.86 3.66 -18.47
C VAL A 379 -23.95 4.17 -17.52
N ARG A 380 -25.04 4.69 -18.08
CA ARG A 380 -26.19 5.21 -17.32
C ARG A 380 -27.38 4.31 -17.55
N GLU A 381 -27.74 3.51 -16.55
CA GLU A 381 -28.92 2.65 -16.60
C GLU A 381 -30.05 3.16 -15.69
N PRO A 382 -31.31 3.16 -16.16
CA PRO A 382 -32.46 3.47 -15.33
C PRO A 382 -32.78 2.28 -14.40
N ARG A 383 -32.82 2.52 -13.08
CA ARG A 383 -33.35 1.57 -12.07
C ARG A 383 -34.46 2.21 -11.22
N GLN A 384 -35.27 1.37 -10.58
CA GLN A 384 -36.47 1.77 -9.82
C GLN A 384 -36.18 2.61 -8.57
N GLN A 385 -34.95 2.62 -8.05
CA GLN A 385 -34.51 3.48 -6.94
C GLN A 385 -33.12 4.05 -7.26
N GLY A 386 -33.08 5.26 -7.84
CA GLY A 386 -31.84 6.01 -8.09
C GLY A 386 -31.05 5.61 -9.35
N ARG A 387 -30.10 6.47 -9.74
CA ARG A 387 -29.12 6.22 -10.81
C ARG A 387 -27.82 5.73 -10.17
N TYR A 388 -27.46 4.47 -10.34
CA TYR A 388 -26.07 4.04 -10.13
C TYR A 388 -25.26 4.38 -11.38
N MET A 389 -24.05 4.93 -11.20
CA MET A 389 -23.14 5.25 -12.30
C MET A 389 -22.05 4.19 -12.37
N THR A 390 -22.24 3.19 -13.23
CA THR A 390 -21.19 2.22 -13.59
C THR A 390 -20.30 2.80 -14.69
N CYS A 391 -19.05 2.32 -14.75
CA CYS A 391 -18.11 2.65 -15.80
C CYS A 391 -17.73 1.38 -16.56
N ARG A 392 -17.53 1.52 -17.86
CA ARG A 392 -17.04 0.48 -18.74
C ARG A 392 -15.67 0.86 -19.27
N LEU A 393 -14.75 -0.10 -19.27
CA LEU A 393 -13.42 0.01 -19.83
C LEU A 393 -13.42 -0.61 -21.23
N VAL A 394 -13.08 0.17 -22.26
CA VAL A 394 -13.04 -0.29 -23.65
C VAL A 394 -11.78 0.21 -24.34
N ASP A 395 -11.28 -0.57 -25.30
CA ASP A 395 -10.24 -0.10 -26.23
C ASP A 395 -10.92 0.54 -27.44
N ARG A 396 -10.58 1.79 -27.76
CA ARG A 396 -11.00 2.44 -28.99
C ARG A 396 -10.16 1.95 -30.16
N GLN A 397 -10.80 1.65 -31.29
CA GLN A 397 -10.09 1.52 -32.56
C GLN A 397 -9.61 2.90 -33.01
N GLN A 398 -8.34 3.22 -32.75
CA GLN A 398 -7.69 4.39 -33.32
C GLN A 398 -7.16 4.08 -34.73
N VAL A 399 -7.30 5.07 -35.63
CA VAL A 399 -6.71 5.01 -36.99
C VAL A 399 -5.20 5.29 -36.94
N GLU A 400 -4.73 6.06 -35.94
CA GLU A 400 -3.33 6.44 -35.77
C GLU A 400 -2.77 5.83 -34.48
N ARG A 401 -1.76 4.94 -34.62
CA ARG A 401 -1.10 4.28 -33.48
C ARG A 401 0.13 5.02 -32.93
N ILE A 402 0.28 6.28 -33.32
CA ILE A 402 1.39 7.15 -32.93
C ILE A 402 0.97 7.97 -31.72
N THR A 403 1.82 7.98 -30.69
CA THR A 403 1.66 8.84 -29.52
C THR A 403 2.52 10.07 -29.69
N HIS A 404 1.91 11.25 -29.58
CA HIS A 404 2.62 12.51 -29.61
C HIS A 404 2.89 12.99 -28.18
N PHE A 405 4.03 13.61 -27.96
CA PHE A 405 4.39 14.24 -26.68
C PHE A 405 5.30 15.44 -26.89
N GLU A 406 5.27 16.36 -25.94
CA GLU A 406 6.11 17.56 -25.97
C GLU A 406 7.41 17.32 -25.21
N ALA A 407 8.55 17.54 -25.87
CA ALA A 407 9.85 17.55 -25.24
C ALA A 407 10.07 18.85 -24.45
N ARG A 408 11.00 18.85 -23.50
CA ARG A 408 11.29 20.00 -22.62
C ARG A 408 11.58 21.32 -23.36
N ASN A 409 12.06 21.24 -24.60
CA ASN A 409 12.33 22.39 -25.47
C ASN A 409 11.11 22.89 -26.27
N GLY A 410 9.92 22.34 -26.04
CA GLY A 410 8.69 22.63 -26.78
C GLY A 410 8.53 21.88 -28.11
N GLU A 411 9.48 20.99 -28.45
CA GLU A 411 9.43 20.19 -29.67
C GLU A 411 8.37 19.08 -29.55
N GLN A 412 7.45 19.01 -30.50
CA GLN A 412 6.50 17.91 -30.60
C GLN A 412 7.20 16.68 -31.20
N ARG A 413 7.24 15.60 -30.43
CA ARG A 413 7.81 14.31 -30.82
C ARG A 413 6.71 13.27 -30.93
N ALA A 414 7.02 12.21 -31.67
CA ALA A 414 6.11 11.12 -31.95
C ALA A 414 6.80 9.80 -31.64
N VAL A 415 6.10 8.87 -30.99
CA VAL A 415 6.62 7.58 -30.60
C VAL A 415 5.60 6.46 -30.82
N LEU A 416 6.09 5.30 -31.21
CA LEU A 416 5.30 4.07 -31.31
C LEU A 416 5.35 3.31 -29.99
N PRO A 417 4.33 2.48 -29.68
CA PRO A 417 4.38 1.63 -28.50
C PRO A 417 5.64 0.75 -28.52
N ARG A 418 6.47 0.87 -27.49
CA ARG A 418 7.73 0.12 -27.37
C ARG A 418 7.94 -0.30 -25.93
N TYR A 419 8.33 -1.56 -25.75
CA TYR A 419 8.74 -2.11 -24.46
C TYR A 419 9.88 -3.10 -24.69
N ASP A 420 10.91 -3.08 -23.83
CA ASP A 420 12.11 -3.92 -23.93
C ASP A 420 12.69 -3.99 -25.36
N ASN A 421 12.89 -2.82 -25.98
CA ASN A 421 13.36 -2.65 -27.36
C ASN A 421 12.48 -3.26 -28.47
N VAL A 422 11.31 -3.81 -28.13
CA VAL A 422 10.33 -4.29 -29.11
C VAL A 422 9.33 -3.19 -29.42
N THR A 423 9.40 -2.64 -30.63
CA THR A 423 8.46 -1.64 -31.13
C THR A 423 7.29 -2.31 -31.86
N LEU A 424 6.07 -1.97 -31.49
CA LEU A 424 4.89 -2.40 -32.23
C LEU A 424 4.71 -1.59 -33.52
N PRO A 425 4.49 -2.25 -34.67
CA PRO A 425 4.24 -1.54 -35.91
C PRO A 425 2.91 -0.79 -35.84
N ALA A 426 2.84 0.38 -36.47
CA ALA A 426 1.62 1.18 -36.54
C ALA A 426 0.44 0.45 -37.22
N SER A 427 0.73 -0.57 -38.03
CA SER A 427 -0.24 -1.41 -38.73
C SER A 427 -0.79 -2.58 -37.89
N ASP A 428 -0.24 -2.83 -36.68
CA ASP A 428 -0.76 -3.89 -35.81
C ASP A 428 -2.26 -3.64 -35.56
N GLN A 429 -3.06 -4.70 -35.58
CA GLN A 429 -4.51 -4.65 -35.38
C GLN A 429 -4.92 -5.22 -34.02
N GLU A 430 -3.97 -5.84 -33.29
CA GLU A 430 -4.22 -6.34 -31.95
C GLU A 430 -4.26 -5.20 -30.93
N SER A 431 -5.04 -5.38 -29.85
CA SER A 431 -5.10 -4.44 -28.72
C SER A 431 -3.69 -4.17 -28.19
N ARG A 432 -3.36 -2.88 -27.99
CA ARG A 432 -2.05 -2.47 -27.46
C ARG A 432 -1.79 -3.09 -26.10
N ARG A 433 -2.76 -3.06 -25.20
CA ARG A 433 -2.62 -3.63 -23.85
C ARG A 433 -2.39 -5.14 -23.88
N ARG A 434 -3.04 -5.88 -24.80
CA ARG A 434 -2.77 -7.33 -24.99
C ARG A 434 -1.36 -7.59 -25.47
N ARG A 435 -0.85 -6.76 -26.39
CA ARG A 435 0.55 -6.82 -26.81
C ARG A 435 1.50 -6.50 -25.66
N LEU A 436 1.23 -5.46 -24.87
CA LEU A 436 2.04 -5.15 -23.68
C LEU A 436 2.10 -6.34 -22.74
N ALA A 437 0.94 -6.92 -22.37
CA ALA A 437 0.90 -8.10 -21.54
C ALA A 437 1.72 -9.25 -22.14
N SER A 438 1.59 -9.54 -23.44
CA SER A 438 2.41 -10.56 -24.09
C SER A 438 3.90 -10.27 -24.07
N LEU A 439 4.33 -9.01 -24.13
CA LEU A 439 5.74 -8.61 -24.03
C LEU A 439 6.24 -8.79 -22.59
N LEU A 440 5.44 -8.37 -21.61
CA LEU A 440 5.72 -8.50 -20.18
C LEU A 440 5.92 -9.97 -19.75
N ALA A 441 5.12 -10.90 -20.27
CA ALA A 441 5.29 -12.32 -19.98
C ALA A 441 6.53 -12.96 -20.64
N ARG A 442 7.12 -12.28 -21.62
CA ARG A 442 8.33 -12.72 -22.32
C ARG A 442 9.54 -11.87 -21.96
N ASP A 443 9.41 -11.00 -20.96
CA ASP A 443 10.43 -10.04 -20.58
C ASP A 443 11.72 -10.79 -20.21
N SER A 444 12.75 -10.54 -21.01
CA SER A 444 14.07 -11.14 -20.86
C SER A 444 14.77 -10.68 -19.58
N ASN A 445 14.42 -9.48 -19.09
CA ASN A 445 14.99 -8.88 -17.90
C ASN A 445 14.28 -9.32 -16.60
N THR A 446 13.22 -10.13 -16.71
CA THR A 446 12.47 -10.69 -15.57
C THR A 446 11.96 -9.63 -14.58
N LYS A 447 11.66 -8.41 -15.03
CA LYS A 447 11.30 -7.27 -14.15
C LYS A 447 10.10 -7.58 -13.27
N ILE A 448 9.09 -8.26 -13.82
CA ILE A 448 7.90 -8.70 -13.08
C ILE A 448 8.26 -9.65 -11.93
N SER A 449 9.11 -10.64 -12.21
CA SER A 449 9.56 -11.58 -11.19
C SER A 449 10.36 -10.88 -10.12
N ARG A 450 11.31 -10.02 -10.52
CA ARG A 450 12.22 -9.31 -9.62
C ARG A 450 11.47 -8.36 -8.69
N SER A 451 10.55 -7.56 -9.24
CA SER A 451 9.69 -6.64 -8.49
C SER A 451 8.82 -7.38 -7.49
N MET A 452 8.17 -8.47 -7.91
CA MET A 452 7.33 -9.25 -7.01
C MET A 452 8.13 -9.96 -5.91
N VAL A 453 9.30 -10.52 -6.22
CA VAL A 453 10.19 -11.13 -5.22
C VAL A 453 10.60 -10.11 -4.17
N ASN A 454 11.02 -8.91 -4.59
CA ASN A 454 11.41 -7.85 -3.67
C ASN A 454 10.25 -7.41 -2.77
N ARG A 455 9.06 -7.21 -3.35
CA ARG A 455 7.85 -6.85 -2.60
C ARG A 455 7.43 -7.92 -1.61
N MET A 456 7.38 -9.18 -2.03
CA MET A 456 7.03 -10.27 -1.11
C MET A 456 8.08 -10.41 -0.01
N TRP A 457 9.36 -10.26 -0.33
CA TRP A 457 10.42 -10.24 0.69
C TRP A 457 10.19 -9.12 1.71
N ALA A 458 9.90 -7.90 1.24
CA ALA A 458 9.57 -6.76 2.10
C ALA A 458 8.32 -7.01 2.96
N HIS A 459 7.26 -7.60 2.40
CA HIS A 459 6.05 -7.99 3.13
C HIS A 459 6.35 -8.94 4.31
N PHE A 460 7.29 -9.87 4.11
CA PHE A 460 7.67 -10.87 5.11
C PHE A 460 8.68 -10.39 6.13
N PHE A 461 9.71 -9.65 5.72
CA PHE A 461 10.81 -9.20 6.59
C PHE A 461 10.62 -7.77 7.12
N GLY A 462 9.76 -6.96 6.52
CA GLY A 462 9.60 -5.52 6.78
C GLY A 462 10.43 -4.63 5.86
N TYR A 463 11.49 -5.17 5.24
CA TYR A 463 12.36 -4.47 4.30
C TYR A 463 12.64 -5.36 3.08
N GLY A 464 12.71 -4.74 1.89
CA GLY A 464 13.12 -5.39 0.66
C GLY A 464 14.64 -5.49 0.53
N PHE A 465 15.10 -6.00 -0.61
CA PHE A 465 16.51 -5.99 -0.99
C PHE A 465 17.01 -4.61 -1.41
N THR A 466 16.10 -3.72 -1.83
CA THR A 466 16.36 -2.33 -2.22
C THR A 466 15.84 -1.37 -1.15
N PRO A 467 16.38 -0.12 -1.07
CA PRO A 467 15.89 0.89 -0.12
C PRO A 467 14.39 1.19 -0.26
N ALA A 468 13.90 1.26 -1.49
CA ALA A 468 12.47 1.38 -1.79
C ALA A 468 11.99 0.11 -2.50
N VAL A 469 10.88 -0.45 -2.02
CA VAL A 469 10.32 -1.74 -2.50
C VAL A 469 9.99 -1.73 -3.99
N ASP A 470 9.62 -0.54 -4.51
CA ASP A 470 9.17 -0.33 -5.88
C ASP A 470 10.17 0.44 -6.76
N ASP A 471 11.41 0.60 -6.29
CA ASP A 471 12.50 1.17 -7.09
C ASP A 471 13.66 0.18 -7.18
N MET A 472 13.73 -0.47 -8.34
CA MET A 472 14.71 -1.49 -8.70
C MET A 472 15.45 -1.10 -9.98
N GLY A 473 15.47 0.20 -10.31
CA GLY A 473 16.21 0.71 -11.44
C GLY A 473 17.73 0.53 -11.28
N PRO A 474 18.53 0.81 -12.33
CA PRO A 474 19.99 0.63 -12.31
C PRO A 474 20.73 1.44 -11.25
N HIS A 475 20.08 2.45 -10.66
CA HIS A 475 20.61 3.30 -9.59
C HIS A 475 20.33 2.76 -8.19
N ALA A 476 19.44 1.78 -8.05
CA ALA A 476 19.08 1.22 -6.75
C ALA A 476 20.13 0.23 -6.27
N ASP A 477 20.71 0.49 -5.10
CA ASP A 477 21.58 -0.48 -4.44
C ASP A 477 20.77 -1.71 -3.98
N VAL A 478 21.38 -2.88 -4.06
CA VAL A 478 20.75 -4.17 -3.71
C VAL A 478 21.58 -4.83 -2.61
N SER A 479 20.94 -5.18 -1.49
CA SER A 479 21.62 -5.78 -0.33
C SER A 479 22.22 -7.15 -0.63
N HIS A 480 21.46 -8.03 -1.31
CA HIS A 480 21.87 -9.39 -1.64
C HIS A 480 21.58 -9.70 -3.11
N PRO A 481 22.40 -9.21 -4.06
CA PRO A 481 22.12 -9.37 -5.49
C PRO A 481 22.05 -10.84 -5.92
N GLU A 482 22.98 -11.69 -5.46
CA GLU A 482 22.98 -13.13 -5.77
C GLU A 482 21.70 -13.84 -5.27
N LEU A 483 21.17 -13.44 -4.12
CA LEU A 483 19.97 -14.03 -3.54
C LEU A 483 18.71 -13.55 -4.28
N LEU A 484 18.64 -12.26 -4.58
CA LEU A 484 17.53 -11.69 -5.36
C LEU A 484 17.48 -12.31 -6.76
N ASP A 485 18.62 -12.47 -7.43
CA ASP A 485 18.69 -13.10 -8.76
C ASP A 485 18.22 -14.57 -8.69
N LEU A 486 18.69 -15.33 -7.69
CA LEU A 486 18.26 -16.71 -7.46
C LEU A 486 16.76 -16.83 -7.25
N LEU A 487 16.17 -15.99 -6.42
CA LEU A 487 14.73 -16.00 -6.15
C LEU A 487 13.92 -15.55 -7.36
N THR A 488 14.43 -14.56 -8.12
CA THR A 488 13.80 -14.06 -9.35
C THR A 488 13.69 -15.18 -10.38
N GLU A 489 14.77 -15.92 -10.60
CA GLU A 489 14.79 -17.06 -11.53
C GLU A 489 13.90 -18.21 -11.02
N ALA A 490 14.01 -18.56 -9.73
CA ALA A 490 13.20 -19.62 -9.13
C ALA A 490 11.70 -19.31 -9.22
N PHE A 491 11.30 -18.07 -8.97
CA PHE A 491 9.90 -17.62 -9.05
C PHE A 491 9.37 -17.63 -10.48
N ALA A 492 10.17 -17.21 -11.46
CA ALA A 492 9.78 -17.33 -12.88
C ALA A 492 9.59 -18.81 -13.28
N LYS A 493 10.51 -19.70 -12.87
CA LYS A 493 10.46 -21.14 -13.16
C LYS A 493 9.37 -21.89 -12.39
N SER A 494 8.89 -21.34 -11.28
CA SER A 494 7.74 -21.88 -10.54
C SER A 494 6.40 -21.53 -11.15
N ASP A 495 6.37 -20.88 -12.33
CA ASP A 495 5.16 -20.36 -12.97
C ASP A 495 4.55 -19.19 -12.18
N TYR A 496 5.41 -18.35 -11.57
CA TYR A 496 5.02 -17.16 -10.81
C TYR A 496 4.09 -17.49 -9.61
N ASP A 497 4.38 -18.60 -8.93
CA ASP A 497 3.59 -19.12 -7.81
C ASP A 497 3.91 -18.38 -6.49
N LEU A 498 2.96 -17.55 -6.05
CA LEU A 498 3.10 -16.75 -4.84
C LEU A 498 3.05 -17.57 -3.55
N GLN A 499 2.31 -18.69 -3.53
CA GLN A 499 2.29 -19.58 -2.36
C GLN A 499 3.64 -20.26 -2.21
N ARG A 500 4.24 -20.71 -3.30
CA ARG A 500 5.57 -21.33 -3.28
C ARG A 500 6.66 -20.32 -2.92
N LEU A 501 6.61 -19.09 -3.43
CA LEU A 501 7.52 -18.02 -2.99
C LEU A 501 7.39 -17.76 -1.48
N SER A 502 6.16 -17.68 -0.96
CA SER A 502 5.88 -17.51 0.47
C SER A 502 6.43 -18.68 1.30
N LEU A 503 6.29 -19.91 0.79
CA LEU A 503 6.83 -21.13 1.41
C LEU A 503 8.36 -21.04 1.55
N TRP A 504 9.07 -20.64 0.49
CA TRP A 504 10.53 -20.54 0.53
C TRP A 504 11.02 -19.49 1.53
N ILE A 505 10.36 -18.33 1.56
CA ILE A 505 10.70 -17.23 2.48
C ILE A 505 10.49 -17.66 3.93
N VAL A 506 9.30 -18.15 4.29
CA VAL A 506 8.95 -18.49 5.69
C VAL A 506 9.72 -19.71 6.19
N SER A 507 10.09 -20.63 5.29
CA SER A 507 10.87 -21.81 5.63
C SER A 507 12.37 -21.53 5.78
N SER A 508 12.86 -20.37 5.36
CA SER A 508 14.26 -19.98 5.54
C SER A 508 14.63 -19.89 7.03
N GLU A 509 15.91 -20.11 7.34
CA GLU A 509 16.42 -19.96 8.70
C GLU A 509 16.33 -18.51 9.18
N ALA A 510 16.60 -17.55 8.29
CA ALA A 510 16.56 -16.12 8.58
C ALA A 510 15.16 -15.64 9.00
N TRP A 511 14.09 -16.09 8.31
CA TRP A 511 12.74 -15.73 8.73
C TRP A 511 12.36 -16.35 10.08
N GLN A 512 12.94 -17.50 10.43
CA GLN A 512 12.70 -18.16 11.70
C GLN A 512 13.42 -17.53 12.90
N LEU A 513 14.27 -16.51 12.68
CA LEU A 513 14.94 -15.77 13.74
C LEU A 513 13.96 -14.86 14.49
N SER A 514 14.32 -14.48 15.70
CA SER A 514 13.57 -13.51 16.50
C SER A 514 13.79 -12.09 15.98
N GLY A 515 12.86 -11.18 16.27
CA GLY A 515 13.03 -9.75 16.00
C GLY A 515 13.94 -9.00 16.99
N ALA A 516 14.41 -9.68 18.04
CA ALA A 516 15.30 -9.10 19.04
C ALA A 516 16.62 -8.64 18.41
N SER A 517 17.00 -7.37 18.63
CA SER A 517 18.30 -6.87 18.18
C SER A 517 19.44 -7.54 18.96
N THR A 518 20.47 -7.97 18.25
CA THR A 518 21.69 -8.60 18.79
C THR A 518 22.87 -7.63 18.92
N GLY A 519 22.71 -6.36 18.53
CA GLY A 519 23.77 -5.35 18.60
C GLY A 519 23.44 -4.08 17.81
N ASP A 520 24.49 -3.35 17.45
CA ASP A 520 24.39 -2.07 16.72
C ASP A 520 24.58 -2.21 15.20
N ARG A 521 24.67 -3.44 14.66
CA ARG A 521 24.74 -3.73 13.22
C ARG A 521 23.39 -4.24 12.72
N ASP A 522 23.13 -4.10 11.42
CA ASP A 522 21.86 -4.49 10.77
C ASP A 522 20.65 -3.72 11.33
N VAL A 523 20.73 -2.38 11.17
CA VAL A 523 19.70 -1.42 11.59
C VAL A 523 19.26 -0.61 10.37
N PRO A 524 18.42 -1.18 9.48
CA PRO A 524 17.95 -0.50 8.26
C PRO A 524 17.20 0.81 8.55
N GLU A 525 16.70 0.97 9.78
CA GLU A 525 16.11 2.22 10.26
C GLU A 525 17.07 3.41 10.20
N HIS A 526 18.39 3.17 10.13
CA HIS A 526 19.43 4.20 9.94
C HIS A 526 19.77 4.48 8.47
N GLY A 527 19.05 3.88 7.51
CA GLY A 527 19.31 4.03 6.07
C GLY A 527 20.35 3.05 5.52
N GLU A 528 20.75 2.06 6.31
CA GLU A 528 21.61 0.96 5.86
C GLU A 528 20.80 -0.09 5.09
N LEU A 529 21.46 -0.83 4.19
CA LEU A 529 20.84 -1.97 3.53
C LEU A 529 20.64 -3.13 4.52
N PRO A 530 19.48 -3.81 4.50
CA PRO A 530 19.18 -4.89 5.42
C PRO A 530 20.06 -6.12 5.17
N LEU A 531 20.60 -6.68 6.26
CA LEU A 531 21.36 -7.94 6.27
C LEU A 531 20.49 -9.15 6.63
N PHE A 532 19.23 -8.93 7.01
CA PHE A 532 18.25 -9.95 7.38
C PHE A 532 18.73 -10.89 8.51
N SER A 533 19.55 -10.38 9.42
CA SER A 533 20.06 -11.12 10.58
C SER A 533 19.02 -11.28 11.70
N ARG A 534 17.87 -10.62 11.53
CA ARG A 534 16.65 -10.70 12.35
C ARG A 534 15.45 -10.38 11.48
N VAL A 535 14.24 -10.65 11.98
CA VAL A 535 13.02 -10.10 11.38
C VAL A 535 12.80 -8.69 11.94
N TYR A 536 12.59 -7.69 11.08
CA TYR A 536 12.46 -6.32 11.54
C TYR A 536 11.03 -6.07 12.06
N PRO A 537 10.85 -5.63 13.32
CA PRO A 537 9.53 -5.33 13.86
C PRO A 537 8.80 -4.29 13.00
N ARG A 538 7.60 -4.63 12.55
CA ARG A 538 6.72 -3.70 11.83
C ARG A 538 5.39 -3.52 12.53
N ARG A 539 4.72 -2.42 12.26
CA ARG A 539 3.35 -2.19 12.76
C ARG A 539 2.34 -2.95 11.91
N MET A 540 1.23 -3.32 12.52
CA MET A 540 0.06 -3.82 11.79
C MET A 540 -0.56 -2.69 10.97
N SER A 541 -1.00 -3.02 9.76
CA SER A 541 -1.90 -2.14 8.99
C SER A 541 -3.24 -1.95 9.71
N PRO A 542 -3.98 -0.86 9.43
CA PRO A 542 -5.34 -0.67 9.98
C PRO A 542 -6.26 -1.88 9.74
N GLU A 543 -6.15 -2.51 8.58
CA GLU A 543 -6.88 -3.72 8.22
C GLU A 543 -6.49 -4.92 9.08
N GLN A 544 -5.19 -5.12 9.33
CA GLN A 544 -4.71 -6.16 10.24
C GLN A 544 -5.15 -5.90 11.69
N VAL A 545 -5.15 -4.66 12.15
CA VAL A 545 -5.65 -4.29 13.49
C VAL A 545 -7.14 -4.63 13.59
N TYR A 546 -7.95 -4.20 12.62
CA TYR A 546 -9.38 -4.48 12.58
C TYR A 546 -9.67 -5.99 12.65
N GLU A 547 -9.03 -6.79 11.79
CA GLU A 547 -9.25 -8.24 11.79
C GLU A 547 -8.72 -8.89 13.08
N SER A 548 -7.60 -8.43 13.61
CA SER A 548 -7.02 -8.97 14.84
C SER A 548 -7.88 -8.69 16.08
N VAL A 549 -8.48 -7.49 16.18
CA VAL A 549 -9.44 -7.15 17.24
C VAL A 549 -10.67 -8.06 17.13
N ARG A 550 -11.22 -8.24 15.92
CA ARG A 550 -12.35 -9.15 15.70
C ARG A 550 -12.02 -10.58 16.12
N VAL A 551 -10.84 -11.07 15.78
CA VAL A 551 -10.39 -12.43 16.13
C VAL A 551 -10.17 -12.57 17.63
N ALA A 552 -9.52 -11.60 18.27
CA ALA A 552 -9.32 -11.59 19.73
C ALA A 552 -10.64 -11.72 20.48
N ILE A 553 -11.66 -10.94 20.09
CA ILE A 553 -12.97 -10.95 20.73
C ILE A 553 -13.78 -12.20 20.38
N ARG A 554 -13.86 -12.58 19.10
CA ARG A 554 -14.72 -13.69 18.64
C ARG A 554 -14.17 -15.06 19.01
N SER A 555 -12.85 -15.25 18.95
CA SER A 555 -12.23 -16.51 19.38
C SER A 555 -12.40 -16.74 20.88
N SER A 556 -12.43 -15.66 21.66
CA SER A 556 -12.77 -15.69 23.09
C SER A 556 -14.25 -15.95 23.34
N SER A 557 -15.13 -15.61 22.39
CA SER A 557 -16.59 -15.74 22.53
C SER A 557 -17.19 -17.06 22.05
N GLY A 558 -16.40 -17.90 21.37
CA GLY A 558 -16.89 -19.13 20.73
C GLY A 558 -17.87 -18.87 19.57
N GLN A 559 -18.04 -17.60 19.17
CA GLN A 559 -18.85 -17.25 18.01
C GLN A 559 -18.09 -17.59 16.74
N SER A 560 -18.83 -18.06 15.73
CA SER A 560 -18.28 -18.30 14.40
C SER A 560 -17.55 -17.05 13.90
N LEU A 561 -16.32 -17.23 13.41
CA LEU A 561 -15.58 -16.20 12.69
C LEU A 561 -16.24 -15.88 11.35
N SER A 562 -17.30 -16.59 10.95
CA SER A 562 -18.01 -16.38 9.69
C SER A 562 -18.29 -14.90 9.45
N TYR A 563 -17.97 -14.55 8.22
CA TYR A 563 -18.05 -13.23 7.62
C TYR A 563 -19.49 -12.73 7.58
N ASP A 564 -20.06 -12.29 8.70
CA ASP A 564 -21.17 -11.34 8.66
C ASP A 564 -21.47 -10.74 10.03
N SER A 565 -21.24 -9.44 10.15
CA SER A 565 -22.11 -8.56 10.95
C SER A 565 -21.91 -7.10 10.49
N GLY A 566 -21.75 -6.89 9.17
CA GLY A 566 -21.48 -5.58 8.58
C GLY A 566 -20.81 -5.56 7.18
N GLY A 567 -20.30 -6.69 6.69
CA GLY A 567 -19.65 -6.81 5.37
C GLY A 567 -18.35 -5.99 5.18
N LEU A 568 -17.80 -5.99 3.96
CA LEU A 568 -16.64 -5.16 3.57
C LEU A 568 -16.89 -3.68 3.87
N GLN A 569 -18.15 -3.24 3.81
CA GLN A 569 -18.52 -1.85 4.07
C GLN A 569 -18.24 -1.43 5.51
N HIS A 570 -18.66 -2.20 6.52
CA HIS A 570 -18.36 -1.86 7.91
C HIS A 570 -16.85 -1.83 8.18
N ARG A 571 -16.12 -2.81 7.62
CA ARG A 571 -14.65 -2.82 7.67
C ARG A 571 -14.07 -1.54 7.08
N ARG A 572 -14.55 -1.11 5.90
CA ARG A 572 -14.11 0.14 5.25
C ARG A 572 -14.43 1.36 6.10
N GLU A 573 -15.63 1.45 6.67
CA GLU A 573 -16.05 2.56 7.52
C GLU A 573 -15.19 2.66 8.78
N TRP A 574 -14.86 1.53 9.40
CA TRP A 574 -13.98 1.48 10.56
C TRP A 574 -12.53 1.85 10.20
N VAL A 575 -11.98 1.23 9.15
CA VAL A 575 -10.62 1.50 8.66
C VAL A 575 -10.46 2.96 8.16
N GLY A 576 -11.51 3.50 7.55
CA GLY A 576 -11.56 4.87 7.03
C GLY A 576 -11.34 5.93 8.10
N GLN A 577 -11.61 5.64 9.37
CA GLN A 577 -11.32 6.53 10.51
C GLN A 577 -9.82 6.75 10.73
N PHE A 578 -8.97 5.87 10.19
CA PHE A 578 -7.51 5.93 10.30
C PHE A 578 -6.84 6.36 9.00
N ALA A 579 -7.40 5.98 7.86
CA ALA A 579 -6.79 6.16 6.54
C ALA A 579 -6.94 7.56 5.94
N GLN A 580 -7.97 8.34 6.32
CA GLN A 580 -8.29 9.63 5.66
C GLN A 580 -7.24 10.74 5.87
N ASN A 581 -6.29 10.58 6.78
CA ASN A 581 -5.32 11.64 7.10
C ASN A 581 -3.96 11.51 6.38
N TYR A 582 -3.67 10.39 5.68
CA TYR A 582 -2.31 10.09 5.18
C TYR A 582 -2.25 9.38 3.81
N ASP A 583 -3.37 9.20 3.10
CA ASP A 583 -3.35 8.58 1.76
C ASP A 583 -2.71 9.58 0.77
N THR A 584 -1.55 9.25 0.22
CA THR A 584 -0.91 9.97 -0.88
C THR A 584 -1.34 9.37 -2.22
N ASP A 585 -1.19 10.11 -3.32
CA ASP A 585 -1.49 9.61 -4.67
C ASP A 585 -0.65 8.37 -5.07
N GLU A 586 0.35 8.05 -4.26
CA GLU A 586 1.25 6.92 -4.43
C GLU A 586 0.72 5.60 -3.85
N ASN A 587 -0.42 5.55 -3.14
CA ASN A 587 -1.00 4.29 -2.64
C ASN A 587 0.02 3.34 -1.98
N ASP A 588 0.96 3.89 -1.19
CA ASP A 588 2.13 3.16 -0.71
C ASP A 588 1.77 2.03 0.30
N GLU A 589 2.63 1.02 0.32
CA GLU A 589 2.72 -0.01 1.37
C GLU A 589 3.40 0.53 2.64
N SER A 590 4.21 1.60 2.52
CA SER A 590 5.11 2.05 3.59
C SER A 590 4.38 2.22 4.92
N VAL A 591 4.76 1.32 5.82
CA VAL A 591 4.18 1.08 7.14
C VAL A 591 4.72 2.06 8.17
N ASN A 592 5.15 3.25 7.75
CA ASN A 592 5.34 4.38 8.66
C ASN A 592 3.98 4.96 9.05
N PHE A 593 3.05 4.08 9.40
CA PHE A 593 1.88 4.41 10.17
C PHE A 593 2.38 4.71 11.59
N GLU A 594 2.85 5.94 11.79
CA GLU A 594 2.93 6.52 13.12
C GLU A 594 1.56 6.32 13.73
N GLY A 595 1.45 5.43 14.74
CA GLY A 595 0.18 5.10 15.38
C GLY A 595 -0.50 6.40 15.79
N THR A 596 -1.48 6.81 14.99
CA THR A 596 -1.99 8.18 15.11
C THR A 596 -2.69 8.30 16.45
N ILE A 597 -2.67 9.50 17.04
CA ILE A 597 -3.41 9.76 18.28
C ILE A 597 -4.89 9.33 18.11
N SER A 598 -5.46 9.55 16.93
CA SER A 598 -6.80 9.10 16.56
C SER A 598 -6.95 7.58 16.64
N GLN A 599 -5.98 6.81 16.15
CA GLN A 599 -6.00 5.35 16.26
C GLN A 599 -6.02 4.89 17.72
N ALA A 600 -5.12 5.42 18.53
CA ALA A 600 -5.08 5.09 19.95
C ALA A 600 -6.38 5.48 20.65
N LEU A 601 -6.96 6.65 20.35
CA LEU A 601 -8.21 7.10 20.96
C LEU A 601 -9.41 6.23 20.59
N VAL A 602 -9.53 5.79 19.32
CA VAL A 602 -10.60 4.88 18.89
C VAL A 602 -10.43 3.50 19.54
N MET A 603 -9.20 2.98 19.63
CA MET A 603 -8.94 1.71 20.31
C MET A 603 -9.22 1.77 21.82
N MET A 604 -8.92 2.90 22.46
CA MET A 604 -9.12 3.08 23.90
C MET A 604 -10.57 3.36 24.29
N ASN A 605 -11.32 4.08 23.45
CA ASN A 605 -12.64 4.63 23.79
C ASN A 605 -13.77 4.24 22.81
N GLY A 606 -13.49 3.41 21.81
CA GLY A 606 -14.48 2.99 20.82
C GLY A 606 -15.57 2.12 21.43
N VAL A 607 -16.82 2.45 21.16
CA VAL A 607 -17.99 1.73 21.69
C VAL A 607 -18.00 0.28 21.23
N GLU A 608 -17.57 0.04 19.99
CA GLU A 608 -17.43 -1.29 19.40
C GLU A 608 -16.42 -2.13 20.17
N VAL A 609 -15.25 -1.57 20.50
CA VAL A 609 -14.20 -2.26 21.26
C VAL A 609 -14.68 -2.55 22.69
N GLU A 610 -15.32 -1.59 23.35
CA GLU A 610 -15.85 -1.76 24.71
C GLU A 610 -16.92 -2.88 24.77
N SER A 611 -17.91 -2.82 23.88
CA SER A 611 -18.97 -3.85 23.81
C SER A 611 -18.40 -5.23 23.51
N ALA A 612 -17.42 -5.28 22.62
CA ALA A 612 -16.73 -6.50 22.23
C ALA A 612 -15.95 -7.13 23.39
N ILE A 613 -15.21 -6.34 24.18
CA ILE A 613 -14.48 -6.81 25.38
C ILE A 613 -15.44 -7.41 26.40
N GLN A 614 -16.60 -6.78 26.65
CA GLN A 614 -17.60 -7.30 27.58
C GLN A 614 -18.15 -8.66 27.13
N MET A 615 -18.45 -8.81 25.84
CA MET A 615 -18.91 -10.09 25.27
C MET A 615 -17.84 -11.18 25.35
N ALA A 616 -16.60 -10.87 24.97
CA ALA A 616 -15.47 -11.78 25.06
C ALA A 616 -15.21 -12.24 26.50
N THR A 617 -15.22 -11.30 27.45
CA THR A 617 -15.04 -11.59 28.88
C THR A 617 -16.09 -12.58 29.37
N LYS A 618 -17.37 -12.35 29.05
CA LYS A 618 -18.45 -13.25 29.48
C LYS A 618 -18.22 -14.69 29.03
N ALA A 619 -17.72 -14.88 27.82
CA ALA A 619 -17.47 -16.21 27.28
C ALA A 619 -16.23 -16.88 27.89
N VAL A 620 -15.11 -16.16 28.05
CA VAL A 620 -13.92 -16.65 28.77
C VAL A 620 -14.29 -17.11 30.17
N LEU A 621 -15.09 -16.32 30.88
CA LEU A 621 -15.55 -16.66 32.23
C LEU A 621 -16.49 -17.88 32.25
N THR A 622 -17.24 -18.11 31.16
CA THR A 622 -18.11 -19.29 31.03
C THR A 622 -17.29 -20.56 30.81
N GLU A 623 -16.23 -20.50 30.01
CA GLU A 623 -15.33 -21.65 29.75
C GLU A 623 -14.47 -22.01 30.97
N VAL A 624 -14.00 -21.01 31.71
CA VAL A 624 -12.90 -21.17 32.69
C VAL A 624 -13.36 -21.05 34.16
N SER A 625 -14.67 -21.02 34.40
CA SER A 625 -15.29 -20.70 35.71
C SER A 625 -14.78 -21.52 36.91
N PRO A 626 -14.44 -20.89 38.05
CA PRO A 626 -13.71 -19.63 38.21
C PRO A 626 -12.25 -19.91 38.59
N ALA A 627 -11.35 -19.94 37.59
CA ALA A 627 -9.91 -20.06 37.79
C ALA A 627 -9.19 -18.80 37.28
N PRO A 628 -8.83 -17.83 38.15
CA PRO A 628 -8.22 -16.56 37.74
C PRO A 628 -6.97 -16.68 36.87
N ALA A 629 -6.09 -17.65 37.18
CA ALA A 629 -4.89 -17.90 36.40
C ALA A 629 -5.22 -18.36 34.97
N LYS A 630 -6.14 -19.32 34.83
CA LYS A 630 -6.57 -19.84 33.53
C LYS A 630 -7.33 -18.81 32.69
N ALA A 631 -8.07 -17.89 33.34
CA ALA A 631 -8.76 -16.82 32.64
C ALA A 631 -7.74 -15.84 32.05
N LEU A 632 -6.73 -15.44 32.82
CA LEU A 632 -5.64 -14.61 32.33
C LEU A 632 -4.85 -15.30 31.21
N GLU A 633 -4.55 -16.59 31.37
CA GLU A 633 -3.89 -17.42 30.35
C GLU A 633 -4.69 -17.43 29.04
N THR A 634 -6.00 -17.64 29.12
CA THR A 634 -6.89 -17.65 27.96
C THR A 634 -6.92 -16.29 27.25
N VAL A 635 -6.98 -15.20 28.02
CA VAL A 635 -6.96 -13.83 27.50
C VAL A 635 -5.63 -13.51 26.82
N ALA A 636 -4.50 -13.84 27.45
CA ALA A 636 -3.17 -13.61 26.90
C ALA A 636 -2.97 -14.43 25.61
N LEU A 637 -3.37 -15.70 25.59
CA LEU A 637 -3.28 -16.56 24.40
C LEU A 637 -4.19 -16.07 23.26
N ALA A 638 -5.38 -15.55 23.57
CA ALA A 638 -6.31 -15.06 22.56
C ALA A 638 -5.88 -13.73 21.92
N ILE A 639 -5.18 -12.86 22.66
CA ILE A 639 -4.82 -11.51 22.19
C ILE A 639 -3.35 -11.43 21.75
N LEU A 640 -2.44 -11.96 22.56
CA LEU A 640 -0.98 -11.88 22.38
C LEU A 640 -0.37 -13.20 21.90
N SER A 641 -1.15 -14.28 21.82
CA SER A 641 -0.69 -15.59 21.32
C SER A 641 0.43 -16.22 22.16
N ARG A 642 0.56 -15.80 23.43
CA ARG A 642 1.51 -16.34 24.41
C ARG A 642 0.88 -16.44 25.79
N GLU A 643 1.54 -17.17 26.68
CA GLU A 643 1.21 -17.19 28.10
C GLU A 643 1.52 -15.83 28.77
N PRO A 644 0.81 -15.46 29.84
CA PRO A 644 1.08 -14.26 30.61
C PRO A 644 2.42 -14.41 31.34
N THR A 645 3.18 -13.32 31.40
CA THR A 645 4.40 -13.28 32.20
C THR A 645 4.09 -13.25 33.69
N SER A 646 5.05 -13.64 34.54
CA SER A 646 4.87 -13.56 36.00
C SER A 646 4.61 -12.12 36.50
N ALA A 647 5.10 -11.11 35.77
CA ALA A 647 4.83 -9.70 36.06
C ALA A 647 3.36 -9.35 35.78
N GLU A 648 2.82 -9.79 34.64
CA GLU A 648 1.42 -9.60 34.25
C GLU A 648 0.48 -10.33 35.22
N GLU A 649 0.80 -11.56 35.63
CA GLU A 649 0.02 -12.26 36.65
C GLU A 649 -0.02 -11.52 37.99
N LYS A 650 1.12 -10.96 38.41
CA LYS A 650 1.22 -10.19 39.65
C LYS A 650 0.43 -8.89 39.54
N ALA A 651 0.47 -8.22 38.38
CA ALA A 651 -0.32 -7.04 38.09
C ALA A 651 -1.82 -7.35 38.13
N PHE A 652 -2.25 -8.44 37.51
CA PHE A 652 -3.64 -8.91 37.52
C PHE A 652 -4.15 -9.16 38.95
N ARG A 653 -3.41 -9.93 39.75
CA ARG A 653 -3.75 -10.20 41.15
C ARG A 653 -3.84 -8.92 41.99
N ARG A 654 -2.89 -8.00 41.79
CA ARG A 654 -2.90 -6.69 42.49
C ARG A 654 -4.11 -5.86 42.09
N HIS A 655 -4.45 -5.82 40.81
CA HIS A 655 -5.59 -5.07 40.29
C HIS A 655 -6.91 -5.59 40.86
N GLN A 656 -7.09 -6.91 40.95
CA GLN A 656 -8.25 -7.52 41.61
C GLN A 656 -8.40 -7.04 43.07
N MET A 657 -7.30 -6.92 43.83
CA MET A 657 -7.34 -6.42 45.21
C MET A 657 -7.74 -4.95 45.29
N VAL A 658 -7.40 -4.14 44.29
CA VAL A 658 -7.81 -2.73 44.21
C VAL A 658 -9.29 -2.63 43.90
N LEU A 659 -9.77 -3.36 42.89
CA LEU A 659 -11.19 -3.40 42.50
C LEU A 659 -12.08 -3.91 43.64
N ALA A 660 -11.62 -4.90 44.42
CA ALA A 660 -12.35 -5.42 45.57
C ALA A 660 -12.64 -4.38 46.67
N ARG A 661 -11.93 -3.24 46.67
CA ARG A 661 -12.20 -2.10 47.58
C ARG A 661 -13.25 -1.14 47.03
N GLN A 662 -13.54 -1.19 45.73
CA GLN A 662 -14.36 -0.22 45.02
C GLN A 662 -15.71 -0.80 44.58
N MET A 663 -15.83 -2.13 44.44
CA MET A 663 -17.02 -2.76 43.89
C MET A 663 -17.40 -4.09 44.59
N PRO A 664 -18.66 -4.54 44.44
CA PRO A 664 -19.11 -5.82 45.02
C PRO A 664 -18.33 -7.02 44.48
N GLY A 665 -18.03 -7.98 45.35
CA GLY A 665 -17.22 -9.17 45.04
C GLY A 665 -17.53 -9.89 43.73
N PRO A 666 -18.81 -10.16 43.37
CA PRO A 666 -19.16 -10.82 42.11
C PRO A 666 -18.76 -10.06 40.84
N GLN A 667 -18.57 -8.74 40.93
CA GLN A 667 -18.20 -7.89 39.79
C GLN A 667 -16.68 -7.71 39.64
N VAL A 668 -15.92 -7.97 40.71
CA VAL A 668 -14.46 -7.76 40.74
C VAL A 668 -13.74 -8.58 39.68
N PHE A 669 -14.04 -9.87 39.61
CA PHE A 669 -13.32 -10.77 38.69
C PHE A 669 -13.64 -10.51 37.22
N PRO A 670 -14.92 -10.39 36.80
CA PRO A 670 -15.24 -9.98 35.44
C PRO A 670 -14.58 -8.65 35.07
N ARG A 671 -14.64 -7.65 35.96
CA ARG A 671 -14.05 -6.35 35.68
C ARG A 671 -12.54 -6.41 35.51
N ALA A 672 -11.84 -7.20 36.34
CA ALA A 672 -10.40 -7.38 36.21
C ALA A 672 -10.01 -8.02 34.87
N VAL A 673 -10.83 -8.97 34.37
CA VAL A 673 -10.62 -9.60 33.05
C VAL A 673 -10.86 -8.59 31.92
N GLU A 674 -11.92 -7.78 31.99
CA GLU A 674 -12.18 -6.70 31.03
C GLU A 674 -11.01 -5.71 30.95
N ASP A 675 -10.54 -5.23 32.11
CA ASP A 675 -9.44 -4.26 32.17
C ASP A 675 -8.13 -4.85 31.62
N MET A 676 -7.88 -6.16 31.81
CA MET A 676 -6.71 -6.83 31.26
C MET A 676 -6.82 -7.04 29.73
N MET A 677 -7.99 -7.43 29.23
CA MET A 677 -8.24 -7.49 27.79
C MET A 677 -8.00 -6.12 27.13
N TRP A 678 -8.52 -5.06 27.74
CA TRP A 678 -8.30 -3.69 27.29
C TRP A 678 -6.81 -3.32 27.30
N ALA A 679 -6.07 -3.67 28.36
CA ALA A 679 -4.65 -3.39 28.47
C ALA A 679 -3.83 -4.10 27.39
N TYR A 680 -4.14 -5.37 27.10
CA TYR A 680 -3.45 -6.10 26.04
C TYR A 680 -3.77 -5.55 24.65
N LEU A 681 -5.04 -5.27 24.33
CA LEU A 681 -5.44 -4.69 23.03
C LEU A 681 -4.81 -3.32 22.76
N ASN A 682 -4.50 -2.55 23.80
CA ASN A 682 -3.87 -1.24 23.70
C ASN A 682 -2.35 -1.26 23.97
N SER A 683 -1.74 -2.44 24.03
CA SER A 683 -0.29 -2.59 24.21
C SER A 683 0.46 -2.43 22.89
N SER A 684 1.73 -2.00 22.96
CA SER A 684 2.61 -1.98 21.79
C SER A 684 2.81 -3.39 21.20
N GLU A 685 2.89 -4.40 22.04
CA GLU A 685 3.01 -5.80 21.62
C GLU A 685 1.83 -6.27 20.77
N PHE A 686 0.62 -5.77 21.05
CA PHE A 686 -0.55 -6.13 20.26
C PHE A 686 -0.48 -5.61 18.83
N VAL A 687 0.04 -4.39 18.60
CA VAL A 687 0.05 -3.75 17.28
C VAL A 687 1.32 -4.04 16.47
N LEU A 688 2.28 -4.79 17.03
CA LEU A 688 3.52 -5.15 16.35
C LEU A 688 3.44 -6.56 15.75
N VAL A 689 4.07 -6.69 14.59
CA VAL A 689 4.43 -7.94 13.92
C VAL A 689 5.93 -8.11 14.17
N GLN A 690 6.31 -9.10 14.98
CA GLN A 690 7.69 -9.34 15.44
C GLN A 690 8.12 -10.75 15.10
#